data_AF-A0A7X6PSN8-F1
#
_entry.id   AF-A0A7X6PSN8-F1
#
_cell.length_a   1.000
_cell.length_b   1.000
_cell.length_c   1.000
_cell.angle_alpha   90.00
_cell.angle_beta   90.00
_cell.angle_gamma   90.00
#
_symmetry.space_group_name_H-M   'P 1'
#
loop_
_entity.id
_entity.type
_entity.pdbx_description
1 polymer ?
#
loop_
_entity_poly.entity_id
_entity_poly.type
_entity_poly.pdbx_seq_one_letter_code
_entity_poly.pdbx_strand_id
1 'polypeptide(L)'
;MSVINTLLGIPLGYLMFFCLQLLKNYGLAIILFTLLTKIVMFPLSLMSQKNAISMVKIQPALEDIKRRYRGNNTLIVEEQKALYKQEGYSTFKSLLPLLVQIPIILGLINVIYNPLQHLLHLDPGTINLLIQKTAAILNTTASSMGTGAQLKIMELVQGNPQLFAGMDGVQAILGINTSFLGINLTHIPSFSSVTIIYPALSGLSALALAVYQNKYYVLQQTQKPLQKWSMAAFLVAFSFFFAYILPCGVGLYWIAGNLLSIPVLALCNRIYDPKEHIPDIAREHKVKLTKQERVAARLLKENKRERQKSDKKRFADQNNKQLVFYSESSGFYKYFEGFIEYITDHSDIIIHYVTSDYNDRIFENTNPQIEKYFIGPIALIQFMMLMDADMVVMTMPDLETYHIKRSLVRKDVEYVYLDHGMTSFHIMLKKGALDHFDTIFCYGPNHIEEVRETEKLYGLPAKKLVKTGFPLLDSMLGKVEQLGVMHNNPKVILIAPSWQKDNILEFCLDETLQPLLETGYKVVVRPHPEFIKRFPGKMQAIIDRYSDRLGDHLEIQTDFSSNETVYTADLVVTDWSSIAQEFSYATKKPSLFINTPMKIMNPEYDKIPLVGLEISLRNEIGVSVDVDKLDSLPGIVDELFRKRDHYAGHIARVVQDNIFDVGNGARGGGEYIIKTLTQIKQHKQPVGDEQTTTAISNQTNDHSDALRTIEEQLHTILGNEQLDHKVVQDVLNSDVRDYDTSITTKGEYVLQVLKEIEAAEQARTGKES
;
A
#
# COMPACT_ATOMS: atom_id res chain seq x y z
N MET A 1 0.18 30.05 -31.20
CA MET A 1 -0.56 29.66 -32.43
C MET A 1 0.36 29.40 -33.62
N SER A 2 1.43 30.19 -33.86
CA SER A 2 2.35 29.96 -35.01
C SER A 2 3.08 28.61 -34.97
N VAL A 3 3.53 28.15 -33.80
CA VAL A 3 4.18 26.84 -33.62
C VAL A 3 3.23 25.69 -33.93
N ILE A 4 1.99 25.74 -33.40
CA ILE A 4 0.95 24.74 -33.67
C ILE A 4 0.62 24.71 -35.17
N ASN A 5 0.44 25.87 -35.79
CA ASN A 5 0.20 25.97 -37.23
C ASN A 5 1.36 25.36 -38.04
N THR A 6 2.60 25.70 -37.71
CA THR A 6 3.77 25.28 -38.51
C THR A 6 4.08 23.78 -38.37
N LEU A 7 4.07 23.27 -37.13
CA LEU A 7 4.45 21.89 -36.85
C LEU A 7 3.32 20.88 -37.07
N LEU A 8 2.07 21.29 -36.84
CA LEU A 8 0.91 20.39 -36.83
C LEU A 8 -0.12 20.77 -37.89
N GLY A 9 -0.48 22.06 -37.96
CA GLY A 9 -1.50 22.58 -38.87
C GLY A 9 -1.15 22.40 -40.35
N ILE A 10 0.08 22.73 -40.77
CA ILE A 10 0.51 22.62 -42.16
C ILE A 10 0.53 21.16 -42.64
N PRO A 11 1.21 20.21 -41.97
CA PRO A 11 1.21 18.81 -42.41
C PRO A 11 -0.19 18.18 -42.41
N LEU A 12 -0.98 18.40 -41.36
CA LEU A 12 -2.35 17.88 -41.28
C LEU A 12 -3.29 18.58 -42.27
N GLY A 13 -3.01 19.84 -42.61
CA GLY A 13 -3.71 20.60 -43.64
C GLY A 13 -3.53 19.98 -45.01
N TYR A 14 -2.30 19.61 -45.38
CA TYR A 14 -2.05 18.87 -46.63
C TYR A 14 -2.77 17.51 -46.66
N LEU A 15 -2.80 16.80 -45.53
CA LEU A 15 -3.55 15.54 -45.42
C LEU A 15 -5.06 15.75 -45.58
N MET A 16 -5.62 16.80 -44.97
CA MET A 16 -7.03 17.16 -45.10
C MET A 16 -7.36 17.63 -46.53
N PHE A 17 -6.47 18.40 -47.16
CA PHE A 17 -6.56 18.81 -48.55
C PHE A 17 -6.60 17.59 -49.48
N PHE A 18 -5.73 16.61 -49.27
CA PHE A 18 -5.76 15.35 -50.02
C PHE A 18 -7.12 14.64 -49.90
N CYS A 19 -7.65 14.53 -48.67
CA CYS A 19 -8.98 13.95 -48.43
C CYS A 19 -10.09 14.74 -49.17
N LEU A 20 -10.00 16.07 -49.16
CA LEU A 20 -10.95 16.95 -49.84
C LEU A 20 -10.86 16.83 -51.37
N GLN A 21 -9.65 16.72 -51.92
CA GLN A 21 -9.46 16.53 -53.36
C GLN A 21 -10.03 15.21 -53.86
N LEU A 22 -9.99 14.16 -53.03
CA LEU A 22 -10.52 12.84 -53.38
C LEU A 22 -12.06 12.81 -53.34
N LEU A 23 -12.68 13.38 -52.32
CA LEU A 23 -14.12 13.22 -52.06
C LEU A 23 -14.97 14.42 -52.47
N LYS A 24 -14.34 15.57 -52.74
CA LYS A 24 -14.97 16.85 -53.13
C LYS A 24 -16.08 17.33 -52.19
N ASN A 25 -16.16 16.76 -50.98
CA ASN A 25 -17.08 17.14 -49.92
C ASN A 25 -16.33 17.20 -48.59
N TYR A 26 -16.49 18.30 -47.87
CA TYR A 26 -15.72 18.57 -46.67
C TYR A 26 -16.05 17.62 -45.50
N GLY A 27 -17.32 17.23 -45.33
CA GLY A 27 -17.71 16.27 -44.30
C GLY A 27 -17.15 14.88 -44.53
N LEU A 28 -17.22 14.40 -45.78
CA LEU A 28 -16.60 13.13 -46.16
C LEU A 28 -15.07 13.17 -46.03
N ALA A 29 -14.45 14.32 -46.34
CA ALA A 29 -13.01 14.52 -46.14
C ALA A 29 -12.61 14.39 -44.66
N ILE A 30 -13.38 14.97 -43.73
CA ILE A 30 -13.14 14.84 -42.28
C ILE A 30 -13.26 13.37 -41.83
N ILE A 31 -14.25 12.62 -42.33
CA ILE A 31 -14.42 11.20 -41.99
C ILE A 31 -13.22 10.39 -42.50
N LEU A 32 -12.79 10.61 -43.74
CA LEU A 32 -11.62 9.93 -44.31
C LEU A 32 -10.33 10.30 -43.57
N PHE A 33 -10.12 11.57 -43.26
CA PHE A 33 -8.99 12.03 -42.45
C PHE A 33 -8.97 11.30 -41.09
N THR A 34 -10.13 11.17 -40.45
CA THR A 34 -10.26 10.47 -39.18
C THR A 34 -9.90 8.98 -39.33
N LEU A 35 -10.33 8.34 -40.40
CA LEU A 35 -9.94 6.95 -40.70
C LEU A 35 -8.43 6.80 -40.89
N LEU A 36 -7.79 7.68 -41.67
CA LEU A 36 -6.34 7.64 -41.91
C LEU A 36 -5.54 7.84 -40.62
N THR A 37 -5.94 8.81 -39.78
CA THR A 37 -5.29 9.01 -38.48
C THR A 37 -5.45 7.80 -37.56
N LYS A 38 -6.60 7.12 -37.57
CA LYS A 38 -6.80 5.86 -36.83
C LYS A 38 -5.91 4.73 -37.34
N ILE A 39 -5.70 4.62 -38.64
CA ILE A 39 -4.79 3.63 -39.24
C ILE A 39 -3.35 3.89 -38.76
N VAL A 40 -2.90 5.15 -38.79
CA VAL A 40 -1.56 5.53 -38.31
C VAL A 40 -1.41 5.27 -36.79
N MET A 41 -2.47 5.51 -36.01
CA MET A 41 -2.49 5.26 -34.57
C MET A 41 -2.72 3.80 -34.18
N PHE A 42 -2.99 2.91 -35.13
CA PHE A 42 -3.32 1.51 -34.84
C PHE A 42 -2.18 0.76 -34.11
N PRO A 43 -0.90 0.87 -34.50
CA PRO A 43 0.20 0.23 -33.76
C PRO A 43 0.30 0.69 -32.31
N LEU A 44 0.06 1.98 -32.06
CA LEU A 44 0.02 2.56 -30.71
C LEU A 44 -1.14 1.99 -29.88
N SER A 45 -2.29 1.77 -30.52
CA SER A 45 -3.47 1.17 -29.88
C SER A 45 -3.24 -0.30 -29.50
N LEU A 46 -2.54 -1.07 -30.35
CA LEU A 46 -2.12 -2.44 -30.02
C LEU A 46 -1.15 -2.48 -28.84
N MET A 47 -0.18 -1.56 -28.79
CA MET A 47 0.75 -1.47 -27.67
C MET A 47 0.02 -1.17 -26.35
N SER A 48 -0.95 -0.25 -26.37
CA SER A 48 -1.79 0.07 -25.20
C SER A 48 -2.63 -1.13 -24.76
N GLN A 49 -3.22 -1.86 -25.71
CA GLN A 49 -3.99 -3.08 -25.42
C GLN A 49 -3.13 -4.14 -24.73
N LYS A 50 -1.95 -4.43 -25.27
CA LYS A 50 -1.01 -5.39 -24.67
C LYS A 50 -0.64 -5.00 -23.24
N ASN A 51 -0.34 -3.73 -23.00
CA ASN A 51 0.01 -3.22 -21.67
C ASN A 51 -1.18 -3.28 -20.69
N ALA A 52 -2.42 -3.09 -21.18
CA ALA A 52 -3.63 -3.23 -20.38
C ALA A 52 -3.88 -4.69 -19.96
N ILE A 53 -3.65 -5.66 -20.85
CA ILE A 53 -3.71 -7.09 -20.52
C ILE A 53 -2.66 -7.43 -19.46
N SER A 54 -1.42 -6.96 -19.62
CA SER A 54 -0.37 -7.11 -18.59
C SER A 54 -0.81 -6.57 -17.23
N MET A 55 -1.43 -5.38 -17.18
CA MET A 55 -1.92 -4.80 -15.92
C MET A 55 -2.96 -5.69 -15.22
N VAL A 56 -3.88 -6.29 -15.99
CA VAL A 56 -4.90 -7.18 -15.42
C VAL A 56 -4.27 -8.51 -14.96
N LYS A 57 -3.32 -9.06 -15.73
CA LYS A 57 -2.58 -10.26 -15.35
C LYS A 57 -1.84 -10.09 -14.02
N ILE A 58 -1.23 -8.93 -13.77
CA ILE A 58 -0.47 -8.67 -12.54
C ILE A 58 -1.35 -8.20 -11.37
N GLN A 59 -2.63 -7.89 -11.60
CA GLN A 59 -3.52 -7.36 -10.57
C GLN A 59 -3.63 -8.26 -9.32
N PRO A 60 -3.75 -9.59 -9.43
CA PRO A 60 -3.76 -10.47 -8.26
C PRO A 60 -2.45 -10.39 -7.45
N ALA A 61 -1.30 -10.32 -8.13
CA ALA A 61 -0.01 -10.16 -7.46
C ALA A 61 0.13 -8.79 -6.78
N LEU A 62 -0.41 -7.72 -7.39
CA LEU A 62 -0.49 -6.40 -6.74
C LEU A 62 -1.38 -6.43 -5.49
N GLU A 63 -2.48 -7.18 -5.52
CA GLU A 63 -3.34 -7.38 -4.35
C GLU A 63 -2.66 -8.23 -3.27
N ASP A 64 -1.92 -9.26 -3.66
CA ASP A 64 -1.09 -10.09 -2.77
C ASP A 64 -0.03 -9.24 -2.07
N ILE A 65 0.72 -8.42 -2.80
CA ILE A 65 1.68 -7.42 -2.25
C ILE A 65 0.98 -6.50 -1.25
N LYS A 66 -0.16 -5.90 -1.62
CA LYS A 66 -0.92 -5.02 -0.71
C LYS A 66 -1.38 -5.73 0.56
N ARG A 67 -1.70 -7.03 0.47
CA ARG A 67 -2.09 -7.83 1.64
C ARG A 67 -0.89 -8.18 2.49
N ARG A 68 0.23 -8.64 1.93
CA ARG A 68 1.44 -8.99 2.70
C ARG A 68 2.01 -7.80 3.44
N TYR A 69 2.08 -6.67 2.78
CA TYR A 69 2.74 -5.46 3.32
C TYR A 69 1.75 -4.41 3.83
N ARG A 70 0.51 -4.82 4.15
CA ARG A 70 -0.52 -3.92 4.70
C ARG A 70 0.03 -3.15 5.91
N GLY A 71 -0.07 -1.82 5.87
CA GLY A 71 0.45 -0.92 6.90
C GLY A 71 1.84 -0.36 6.58
N ASN A 72 2.52 -0.85 5.55
CA ASN A 72 3.80 -0.36 5.07
C ASN A 72 3.69 0.12 3.61
N ASN A 73 3.23 1.36 3.42
CA ASN A 73 3.03 1.93 2.09
C ASN A 73 4.33 2.02 1.28
N THR A 74 5.47 2.24 1.95
CA THR A 74 6.79 2.31 1.30
C THR A 74 7.13 0.98 0.62
N LEU A 75 7.04 -0.12 1.37
CA LEU A 75 7.36 -1.45 0.84
C LEU A 75 6.32 -1.91 -0.19
N ILE A 76 5.04 -1.55 -0.02
CA ILE A 76 4.02 -1.77 -1.06
C ILE A 76 4.43 -1.11 -2.38
N VAL A 77 4.86 0.15 -2.34
CA VAL A 77 5.25 0.89 -3.56
C VAL A 77 6.51 0.28 -4.20
N GLU A 78 7.50 -0.08 -3.37
CA GLU A 78 8.74 -0.71 -3.83
C GLU A 78 8.48 -2.05 -4.53
N GLU A 79 7.73 -2.93 -3.88
CA GLU A 79 7.36 -4.25 -4.41
C GLU A 79 6.47 -4.14 -5.67
N GLN A 80 5.54 -3.17 -5.70
CA GLN A 80 4.77 -2.88 -6.91
C GLN A 80 5.66 -2.45 -8.07
N LYS A 81 6.66 -1.61 -7.81
CA LYS A 81 7.62 -1.17 -8.82
C LYS A 81 8.50 -2.32 -9.30
N ALA A 82 8.96 -3.17 -8.40
CA ALA A 82 9.71 -4.38 -8.73
C ALA A 82 8.88 -5.32 -9.62
N LEU A 83 7.62 -5.56 -9.25
CA LEU A 83 6.68 -6.36 -10.04
C LEU A 83 6.41 -5.75 -11.43
N TYR A 84 6.21 -4.43 -11.51
CA TYR A 84 6.04 -3.76 -12.82
C TYR A 84 7.26 -3.94 -13.73
N LYS A 85 8.46 -3.85 -13.16
CA LYS A 85 9.72 -4.08 -13.89
C LYS A 85 9.85 -5.54 -14.33
N GLN A 86 9.56 -6.49 -13.45
CA GLN A 86 9.62 -7.93 -13.72
C GLN A 86 8.64 -8.35 -14.83
N GLU A 87 7.42 -7.83 -14.80
CA GLU A 87 6.36 -8.18 -15.77
C GLU A 87 6.36 -7.28 -17.02
N GLY A 88 7.33 -6.37 -17.15
CA GLY A 88 7.49 -5.49 -18.31
C GLY A 88 6.36 -4.46 -18.50
N TYR A 89 5.55 -4.23 -17.46
CA TYR A 89 4.46 -3.26 -17.44
C TYR A 89 5.01 -1.83 -17.35
N SER A 90 4.40 -0.90 -18.09
CA SER A 90 4.79 0.51 -18.06
C SER A 90 3.59 1.44 -18.11
N THR A 91 3.46 2.34 -17.14
CA THR A 91 2.42 3.37 -17.16
C THR A 91 2.52 4.28 -18.38
N PHE A 92 3.74 4.57 -18.85
CA PHE A 92 3.97 5.43 -20.02
C PHE A 92 3.40 4.86 -21.31
N LYS A 93 3.51 3.53 -21.53
CA LYS A 93 2.94 2.86 -22.71
C LYS A 93 1.43 3.06 -22.81
N SER A 94 0.73 3.13 -21.67
CA SER A 94 -0.72 3.41 -21.64
C SER A 94 -1.07 4.86 -21.98
N LEU A 95 -0.16 5.81 -21.74
CA LEU A 95 -0.38 7.24 -22.01
C LEU A 95 0.04 7.65 -23.42
N LEU A 96 0.87 6.86 -24.10
CA LEU A 96 1.44 7.23 -25.40
C LEU A 96 0.38 7.54 -26.48
N PRO A 97 -0.74 6.78 -26.62
CA PRO A 97 -1.77 7.14 -27.59
C PRO A 97 -2.38 8.52 -27.32
N LEU A 98 -2.60 8.87 -26.05
CA LEU A 98 -3.14 10.18 -25.66
C LEU A 98 -2.16 11.31 -25.98
N LEU A 99 -0.86 11.11 -25.67
CA LEU A 99 0.18 12.10 -25.97
C LEU A 99 0.30 12.40 -27.47
N VAL A 100 0.07 11.40 -28.33
CA VAL A 100 0.04 11.60 -29.79
C VAL A 100 -1.29 12.19 -30.27
N GLN A 101 -2.40 11.82 -29.63
CA GLN A 101 -3.75 12.28 -29.98
C GLN A 101 -3.94 13.79 -29.74
N ILE A 102 -3.37 14.35 -28.68
CA ILE A 102 -3.52 15.77 -28.32
C ILE A 102 -3.00 16.70 -29.44
N PRO A 103 -1.74 16.57 -29.91
CA PRO A 103 -1.24 17.35 -31.05
C PRO A 103 -2.08 17.21 -32.33
N ILE A 104 -2.58 16.00 -32.63
CA ILE A 104 -3.43 15.77 -33.80
C ILE A 104 -4.72 16.58 -33.70
N ILE A 105 -5.37 16.58 -32.52
CA ILE A 105 -6.59 17.37 -32.29
C ILE A 105 -6.30 18.86 -32.41
N LEU A 106 -5.21 19.36 -31.80
CA LEU A 106 -4.85 20.78 -31.87
C LEU A 106 -4.55 21.24 -33.30
N GLY A 107 -3.82 20.42 -34.07
CA GLY A 107 -3.54 20.70 -35.47
C GLY A 107 -4.80 20.62 -36.33
N LEU A 108 -5.68 19.66 -36.10
CA LEU A 108 -6.97 19.57 -36.80
C LEU A 108 -7.88 20.77 -36.51
N ILE A 109 -7.98 21.20 -35.25
CA ILE A 109 -8.71 22.42 -34.88
C ILE A 109 -8.12 23.60 -35.67
N ASN A 110 -6.79 23.74 -35.71
CA ASN A 110 -6.16 24.80 -36.49
C ASN A 110 -6.50 24.74 -38.00
N VAL A 111 -6.51 23.54 -38.60
CA VAL A 111 -6.93 23.31 -40.00
C VAL A 111 -8.39 23.71 -40.23
N ILE A 112 -9.28 23.30 -39.33
CA ILE A 112 -10.72 23.60 -39.43
C ILE A 112 -10.98 25.10 -39.30
N TYR A 113 -10.29 25.79 -38.40
CA TYR A 113 -10.44 27.25 -38.20
C TYR A 113 -9.79 28.09 -39.31
N ASN A 114 -8.83 27.53 -40.06
CA ASN A 114 -8.12 28.23 -41.14
C ASN A 114 -8.28 27.53 -42.51
N PRO A 115 -9.52 27.36 -43.02
CA PRO A 115 -9.79 26.60 -44.24
C PRO A 115 -9.23 27.25 -45.51
N LEU A 116 -9.13 28.58 -45.60
CA LEU A 116 -8.58 29.26 -46.77
C LEU A 116 -7.07 28.97 -46.90
N GLN A 117 -6.39 28.90 -45.76
CA GLN A 117 -4.97 28.55 -45.71
C GLN A 117 -4.74 27.06 -45.99
N HIS A 118 -5.46 26.16 -45.32
CA HIS A 118 -5.15 24.72 -45.34
C HIS A 118 -5.92 23.90 -46.37
N LEU A 119 -7.12 24.31 -46.77
CA LEU A 119 -7.96 23.57 -47.72
C LEU A 119 -7.94 24.19 -49.11
N LEU A 120 -7.68 25.48 -49.21
CA LEU A 120 -7.62 26.21 -50.49
C LEU A 120 -6.21 26.65 -50.87
N HIS A 121 -5.27 26.64 -49.92
CA HIS A 121 -3.89 27.12 -50.12
C HIS A 121 -3.83 28.52 -50.75
N LEU A 122 -4.76 29.42 -50.37
CA LEU A 122 -4.73 30.81 -50.80
C LEU A 122 -3.51 31.51 -50.20
N ASP A 123 -2.94 32.45 -50.95
CA ASP A 123 -1.82 33.24 -50.45
C ASP A 123 -2.26 34.13 -49.27
N PRO A 124 -1.35 34.42 -48.31
CA PRO A 124 -1.69 35.23 -47.15
C PRO A 124 -2.20 36.63 -47.48
N GLY A 125 -1.79 37.21 -48.61
CA GLY A 125 -2.24 38.53 -49.08
C GLY A 125 -3.72 38.52 -49.41
N THR A 126 -4.15 37.54 -50.22
CA THR A 126 -5.55 37.30 -50.57
C THR A 126 -6.41 37.03 -49.33
N ILE A 127 -5.92 36.20 -48.40
CA ILE A 127 -6.63 35.92 -47.15
C ILE A 127 -6.85 37.21 -46.34
N ASN A 128 -5.83 38.06 -46.21
CA ASN A 128 -5.93 39.31 -45.48
C ASN A 128 -6.91 40.30 -46.13
N LEU A 129 -6.93 40.39 -47.46
CA LEU A 129 -7.91 41.21 -48.19
C LEU A 129 -9.34 40.74 -47.95
N LEU A 130 -9.58 39.42 -47.98
CA LEU A 130 -10.89 38.83 -47.66
C LEU A 130 -11.29 39.10 -46.20
N ILE A 131 -10.36 38.99 -45.25
CA ILE A 131 -10.62 39.33 -43.83
C ILE A 131 -11.05 40.78 -43.70
N GLN A 132 -10.33 41.72 -44.33
CA GLN A 132 -10.66 43.15 -44.27
C GLN A 132 -12.04 43.44 -44.87
N LYS A 133 -12.36 42.83 -46.02
CA LYS A 133 -13.67 42.97 -46.66
C LYS A 133 -14.79 42.42 -45.78
N THR A 134 -14.60 41.24 -45.20
CA THR A 134 -15.56 40.64 -44.26
C THR A 134 -15.75 41.49 -43.01
N ALA A 135 -14.67 42.03 -42.44
CA ALA A 135 -14.74 42.91 -41.27
C ALA A 135 -15.58 44.16 -41.57
N ALA A 136 -15.37 44.78 -42.75
CA ALA A 136 -16.16 45.92 -43.21
C ALA A 136 -17.65 45.57 -43.39
N ILE A 137 -17.98 44.41 -43.97
CA ILE A 137 -19.38 43.96 -44.13
C ILE A 137 -20.08 43.74 -42.78
N LEU A 138 -19.34 43.22 -41.79
CA LEU A 138 -19.87 42.93 -40.46
C LEU A 138 -19.80 44.12 -39.50
N ASN A 139 -19.37 45.30 -39.96
CA ASN A 139 -19.14 46.48 -39.13
C ASN A 139 -18.26 46.18 -37.90
N THR A 140 -17.17 45.44 -38.12
CA THR A 140 -16.23 45.03 -37.07
C THR A 140 -14.78 45.23 -37.53
N THR A 141 -13.80 44.89 -36.69
CA THR A 141 -12.38 44.95 -37.03
C THR A 141 -11.81 43.57 -37.35
N ALA A 142 -10.73 43.49 -38.14
CA ALA A 142 -10.04 42.23 -38.41
C ALA A 142 -9.57 41.54 -37.12
N SER A 143 -9.11 42.34 -36.14
CA SER A 143 -8.63 41.84 -34.84
C SER A 143 -9.75 41.24 -33.99
N SER A 144 -10.97 41.79 -34.04
CA SER A 144 -12.11 41.30 -33.26
C SER A 144 -12.74 40.02 -33.80
N MET A 145 -12.50 39.66 -35.06
CA MET A 145 -12.94 38.39 -35.65
C MET A 145 -12.15 37.18 -35.13
N GLY A 146 -10.96 37.41 -34.56
CA GLY A 146 -10.13 36.39 -33.92
C GLY A 146 -9.87 35.17 -34.80
N THR A 147 -9.80 33.98 -34.18
CA THR A 147 -9.50 32.72 -34.85
C THR A 147 -10.60 32.22 -35.78
N GLY A 148 -11.83 32.75 -35.67
CA GLY A 148 -12.97 32.40 -36.52
C GLY A 148 -13.06 33.17 -37.83
N ALA A 149 -12.08 34.05 -38.12
CA ALA A 149 -12.14 34.97 -39.26
C ALA A 149 -12.37 34.26 -40.61
N GLN A 150 -11.58 33.20 -40.89
CA GLN A 150 -11.69 32.47 -42.15
C GLN A 150 -12.99 31.67 -42.28
N LEU A 151 -13.52 31.14 -41.17
CA LEU A 151 -14.84 30.48 -41.15
C LEU A 151 -15.95 31.46 -41.53
N LYS A 152 -15.86 32.71 -41.06
CA LYS A 152 -16.85 33.74 -41.37
C LYS A 152 -16.76 34.23 -42.82
N ILE A 153 -15.56 34.25 -43.39
CA ILE A 153 -15.36 34.48 -44.83
C ILE A 153 -16.06 33.39 -45.65
N MET A 154 -15.82 32.11 -45.31
CA MET A 154 -16.48 30.98 -45.98
C MET A 154 -18.00 31.11 -45.94
N GLU A 155 -18.57 31.42 -44.77
CA GLU A 155 -20.02 31.59 -44.58
C GLU A 155 -20.60 32.72 -45.45
N LEU A 156 -19.98 33.90 -45.44
CA LEU A 156 -20.50 35.07 -46.17
C LEU A 156 -20.29 34.97 -47.67
N VAL A 157 -19.16 34.43 -48.13
CA VAL A 157 -18.89 34.23 -49.57
C VAL A 157 -19.85 33.20 -50.15
N GLN A 158 -20.11 32.10 -49.43
CA GLN A 158 -21.04 31.07 -49.89
C GLN A 158 -22.51 31.52 -49.80
N GLY A 159 -22.86 32.36 -48.80
CA GLY A 159 -24.22 32.87 -48.63
C GLY A 159 -24.58 34.04 -49.55
N ASN A 160 -23.64 34.95 -49.82
CA ASN A 160 -23.84 36.15 -50.64
C ASN A 160 -22.61 36.45 -51.52
N PRO A 161 -22.37 35.65 -52.58
CA PRO A 161 -21.16 35.77 -53.40
C PRO A 161 -20.97 37.15 -54.03
N GLN A 162 -22.06 37.89 -54.30
CA GLN A 162 -22.00 39.21 -54.93
C GLN A 162 -21.28 40.25 -54.06
N LEU A 163 -21.27 40.09 -52.73
CA LEU A 163 -20.60 41.03 -51.81
C LEU A 163 -19.06 41.02 -51.96
N PHE A 164 -18.52 39.97 -52.58
CA PHE A 164 -17.09 39.76 -52.79
C PHE A 164 -16.72 39.70 -54.29
N ALA A 165 -17.62 40.16 -55.18
CA ALA A 165 -17.39 40.11 -56.62
C ALA A 165 -16.07 40.80 -57.02
N GLY A 166 -15.27 40.13 -57.85
CA GLY A 166 -13.98 40.64 -58.35
C GLY A 166 -12.78 40.42 -57.42
N MET A 167 -12.95 39.79 -56.25
CA MET A 167 -11.83 39.42 -55.38
C MET A 167 -11.26 38.05 -55.75
N ASP A 168 -9.94 37.92 -55.71
CA ASP A 168 -9.24 36.65 -55.89
C ASP A 168 -9.62 35.64 -54.79
N GLY A 169 -9.62 34.35 -55.14
CA GLY A 169 -9.97 33.26 -54.21
C GLY A 169 -11.48 33.00 -54.01
N VAL A 170 -12.37 33.90 -54.43
CA VAL A 170 -13.84 33.72 -54.27
C VAL A 170 -14.34 32.49 -55.02
N GLN A 171 -13.91 32.27 -56.27
CA GLN A 171 -14.30 31.08 -57.03
C GLN A 171 -13.81 29.76 -56.39
N ALA A 172 -12.64 29.80 -55.75
CA ALA A 172 -12.10 28.64 -55.04
C ALA A 172 -12.95 28.31 -53.80
N ILE A 173 -13.42 29.33 -53.06
CA ILE A 173 -14.32 29.18 -51.92
C ILE A 173 -15.68 28.61 -52.34
N LEU A 174 -16.24 29.07 -53.46
CA LEU A 174 -17.51 28.56 -54.01
C LEU A 174 -17.39 27.11 -54.52
N GLY A 175 -16.19 26.69 -54.92
CA GLY A 175 -15.91 25.34 -55.40
C GLY A 175 -15.86 24.27 -54.30
N ILE A 176 -15.85 24.64 -53.01
CA ILE A 176 -15.87 23.68 -51.89
C ILE A 176 -17.28 23.46 -51.39
N ASN A 177 -17.72 22.20 -51.37
CA ASN A 177 -18.93 21.80 -50.64
C ASN A 177 -18.63 21.61 -49.15
N THR A 178 -18.98 22.62 -48.35
CA THR A 178 -18.87 22.65 -46.88
C THR A 178 -20.07 22.03 -46.16
N SER A 179 -21.12 21.66 -46.91
CA SER A 179 -22.34 21.09 -46.36
C SER A 179 -22.23 19.57 -46.22
N PHE A 180 -22.65 19.06 -45.08
CA PHE A 180 -22.79 17.63 -44.80
C PHE A 180 -24.16 17.38 -44.18
N LEU A 181 -24.92 16.46 -44.79
CA LEU A 181 -26.33 16.20 -44.44
C LEU A 181 -27.20 17.48 -44.39
N GLY A 182 -26.95 18.42 -45.30
CA GLY A 182 -27.69 19.69 -45.38
C GLY A 182 -27.29 20.75 -44.36
N ILE A 183 -26.24 20.52 -43.56
CA ILE A 183 -25.75 21.47 -42.55
C ILE A 183 -24.34 21.92 -42.92
N ASN A 184 -24.08 23.23 -42.88
CA ASN A 184 -22.75 23.78 -43.11
C ASN A 184 -21.84 23.49 -41.91
N LEU A 185 -20.73 22.80 -42.16
CA LEU A 185 -19.79 22.36 -41.13
C LEU A 185 -18.93 23.48 -40.53
N THR A 186 -18.94 24.68 -41.13
CA THR A 186 -18.22 25.85 -40.61
C THR A 186 -18.95 26.54 -39.45
N HIS A 187 -20.24 26.24 -39.27
CA HIS A 187 -21.06 26.87 -38.24
C HIS A 187 -20.72 26.32 -36.85
N ILE A 188 -20.78 27.19 -35.85
CA ILE A 188 -20.74 26.80 -34.43
C ILE A 188 -22.17 26.40 -34.02
N PRO A 189 -22.36 25.24 -33.35
CA PRO A 189 -23.68 24.80 -32.91
C PRO A 189 -24.42 25.81 -32.03
N SER A 190 -25.74 25.83 -32.16
CA SER A 190 -26.63 26.62 -31.30
C SER A 190 -27.90 25.83 -30.98
N PHE A 191 -28.42 25.97 -29.76
CA PHE A 191 -29.66 25.32 -29.32
C PHE A 191 -30.89 25.71 -30.16
N SER A 192 -30.85 26.89 -30.80
CA SER A 192 -31.94 27.38 -31.65
C SER A 192 -31.85 26.92 -33.11
N SER A 193 -30.88 26.05 -33.45
CA SER A 193 -30.58 25.63 -34.82
C SER A 193 -30.44 24.11 -34.92
N VAL A 194 -30.68 23.56 -36.10
CA VAL A 194 -30.48 22.12 -36.41
C VAL A 194 -29.02 21.67 -36.18
N THR A 195 -28.07 22.60 -36.14
CA THR A 195 -26.65 22.35 -35.83
C THR A 195 -26.41 21.69 -34.46
N ILE A 196 -27.36 21.79 -33.51
CA ILE A 196 -27.29 21.11 -32.20
C ILE A 196 -27.19 19.58 -32.31
N ILE A 197 -27.54 19.01 -33.48
CA ILE A 197 -27.41 17.59 -33.75
C ILE A 197 -25.96 17.10 -33.64
N TYR A 198 -24.95 17.93 -33.96
CA TYR A 198 -23.55 17.52 -33.92
C TYR A 198 -23.05 17.30 -32.48
N PRO A 199 -23.26 18.22 -31.51
CA PRO A 199 -22.97 17.95 -30.10
C PRO A 199 -23.71 16.74 -29.55
N ALA A 200 -25.00 16.59 -29.87
CA ALA A 200 -25.81 15.46 -29.42
C ALA A 200 -25.27 14.12 -29.95
N LEU A 201 -24.98 14.03 -31.25
CA LEU A 201 -24.38 12.84 -31.87
C LEU A 201 -22.95 12.58 -31.36
N SER A 202 -22.19 13.62 -31.04
CA SER A 202 -20.85 13.48 -30.45
C SER A 202 -20.93 12.85 -29.05
N GLY A 203 -21.88 13.29 -28.22
CA GLY A 203 -22.16 12.67 -26.92
C GLY A 203 -22.66 11.23 -27.06
N LEU A 204 -23.59 10.96 -27.97
CA LEU A 204 -24.14 9.62 -28.22
C LEU A 204 -23.09 8.64 -28.75
N SER A 205 -22.22 9.08 -29.65
CA SER A 205 -21.11 8.26 -30.16
C SER A 205 -20.07 7.96 -29.07
N ALA A 206 -19.78 8.92 -28.19
CA ALA A 206 -18.92 8.70 -27.02
C ALA A 206 -19.55 7.69 -26.04
N LEU A 207 -20.88 7.75 -25.83
CA LEU A 207 -21.59 6.78 -25.02
C LEU A 207 -21.52 5.38 -25.65
N ALA A 208 -21.72 5.27 -26.96
CA ALA A 208 -21.61 3.99 -27.67
C ALA A 208 -20.21 3.39 -27.52
N LEU A 209 -19.17 4.19 -27.69
CA LEU A 209 -17.78 3.77 -27.45
C LEU A 209 -17.57 3.34 -25.99
N ALA A 210 -18.06 4.11 -25.01
CA ALA A 210 -17.91 3.80 -23.59
C ALA A 210 -18.64 2.51 -23.20
N VAL A 211 -19.84 2.27 -23.73
CA VAL A 211 -20.58 1.01 -23.54
C VAL A 211 -19.80 -0.16 -24.12
N TYR A 212 -19.22 0.00 -25.32
CA TYR A 212 -18.39 -1.03 -25.94
C TYR A 212 -17.11 -1.29 -25.12
N GLN A 213 -16.41 -0.25 -24.68
CA GLN A 213 -15.21 -0.36 -23.83
C GLN A 213 -15.53 -1.04 -22.50
N ASN A 214 -16.61 -0.64 -21.82
CA ASN A 214 -17.06 -1.27 -20.57
C ASN A 214 -17.30 -2.78 -20.72
N LYS A 215 -17.71 -3.22 -21.91
CA LYS A 215 -17.98 -4.63 -22.20
C LYS A 215 -16.76 -5.39 -22.70
N TYR A 216 -15.88 -4.79 -23.51
CA TYR A 216 -14.84 -5.52 -24.26
C TYR A 216 -13.40 -5.05 -24.01
N TYR A 217 -13.18 -3.88 -23.39
CA TYR A 217 -11.83 -3.45 -23.03
C TYR A 217 -11.44 -4.05 -21.68
N VAL A 218 -10.31 -4.77 -21.66
CA VAL A 218 -9.89 -5.61 -20.53
C VAL A 218 -9.78 -4.85 -19.21
N LEU A 219 -9.18 -3.65 -19.22
CA LEU A 219 -9.00 -2.85 -18.02
C LEU A 219 -10.34 -2.30 -17.49
N GLN A 220 -11.28 -2.03 -18.40
CA GLN A 220 -12.59 -1.54 -18.03
C GLN A 220 -13.43 -2.66 -17.40
N GLN A 221 -13.19 -3.93 -17.76
CA GLN A 221 -13.89 -5.07 -17.17
C GLN A 221 -13.55 -5.25 -15.68
N THR A 222 -12.32 -4.97 -15.26
CA THR A 222 -11.85 -5.16 -13.87
C THR A 222 -12.23 -4.01 -12.91
N GLN A 223 -12.64 -2.86 -13.43
CA GLN A 223 -13.06 -1.71 -12.61
C GLN A 223 -14.41 -1.91 -11.91
N LYS A 224 -14.66 -1.14 -10.84
CA LYS A 224 -15.96 -1.14 -10.17
C LYS A 224 -17.03 -0.43 -11.01
N PRO A 225 -18.33 -0.82 -10.93
CA PRO A 225 -19.39 -0.20 -11.73
C PRO A 225 -19.45 1.34 -11.63
N LEU A 226 -19.25 1.89 -10.43
CA LEU A 226 -19.24 3.35 -10.23
C LEU A 226 -18.13 4.03 -11.03
N GLN A 227 -16.91 3.46 -11.03
CA GLN A 227 -15.77 4.00 -11.78
C GLN A 227 -15.99 3.90 -13.30
N LYS A 228 -16.55 2.78 -13.78
CA LYS A 228 -16.86 2.60 -15.21
C LYS A 228 -17.82 3.66 -15.73
N TRP A 229 -18.90 3.89 -14.99
CA TRP A 229 -19.95 4.80 -15.41
C TRP A 229 -19.64 6.27 -15.12
N SER A 230 -18.84 6.58 -14.09
CA SER A 230 -18.34 7.94 -13.87
C SER A 230 -17.43 8.38 -15.02
N MET A 231 -16.50 7.52 -15.44
CA MET A 231 -15.65 7.79 -16.60
C MET A 231 -16.47 7.92 -17.89
N ALA A 232 -17.43 7.03 -18.11
CA ALA A 232 -18.33 7.12 -19.28
C ALA A 232 -19.11 8.44 -19.30
N ALA A 233 -19.70 8.84 -18.18
CA ALA A 233 -20.43 10.10 -18.06
C ALA A 233 -19.53 11.31 -18.33
N PHE A 234 -18.30 11.31 -17.79
CA PHE A 234 -17.31 12.35 -18.07
C PHE A 234 -16.98 12.45 -19.56
N LEU A 235 -16.69 11.33 -20.23
CA LEU A 235 -16.34 11.32 -21.65
C LEU A 235 -17.51 11.79 -22.53
N VAL A 236 -18.75 11.42 -22.19
CA VAL A 236 -19.95 11.87 -22.90
C VAL A 236 -20.14 13.37 -22.75
N ALA A 237 -20.03 13.89 -21.52
CA ALA A 237 -20.15 15.31 -21.24
C ALA A 237 -19.04 16.11 -21.93
N PHE A 238 -17.80 15.62 -21.88
CA PHE A 238 -16.65 16.22 -22.55
C PHE A 238 -16.86 16.30 -24.06
N SER A 239 -17.26 15.19 -24.68
CA SER A 239 -17.51 15.10 -26.12
C SER A 239 -18.63 16.06 -26.56
N PHE A 240 -19.73 16.12 -25.81
CA PHE A 240 -20.83 17.04 -26.07
C PHE A 240 -20.38 18.51 -25.93
N PHE A 241 -19.74 18.84 -24.80
CA PHE A 241 -19.33 20.22 -24.47
C PHE A 241 -18.40 20.80 -25.53
N PHE A 242 -17.35 20.07 -25.90
CA PHE A 242 -16.43 20.60 -26.88
C PHE A 242 -17.02 20.63 -28.30
N ALA A 243 -17.85 19.67 -28.67
CA ALA A 243 -18.55 19.70 -29.96
C ALA A 243 -19.52 20.88 -30.05
N TYR A 244 -20.02 21.39 -28.91
CA TYR A 244 -20.92 22.55 -28.85
C TYR A 244 -20.20 23.89 -29.02
N ILE A 245 -19.01 24.06 -28.45
CA ILE A 245 -18.27 25.34 -28.51
C ILE A 245 -17.40 25.49 -29.76
N LEU A 246 -17.15 24.39 -30.49
CA LEU A 246 -16.32 24.36 -31.70
C LEU A 246 -17.18 24.20 -32.96
N PRO A 247 -16.66 24.49 -34.16
CA PRO A 247 -17.39 24.30 -35.42
C PRO A 247 -17.90 22.87 -35.60
N CYS A 248 -19.03 22.71 -36.29
CA CYS A 248 -19.66 21.42 -36.56
C CYS A 248 -18.70 20.40 -37.20
N GLY A 249 -17.72 20.85 -37.99
CA GLY A 249 -16.65 19.99 -38.53
C GLY A 249 -15.80 19.31 -37.45
N VAL A 250 -15.51 19.98 -36.33
CA VAL A 250 -14.81 19.37 -35.18
C VAL A 250 -15.72 18.37 -34.47
N GLY A 251 -17.02 18.69 -34.33
CA GLY A 251 -18.03 17.76 -33.82
C GLY A 251 -18.10 16.48 -34.69
N LEU A 252 -18.11 16.63 -36.02
CA LEU A 252 -18.09 15.50 -36.95
C LEU A 252 -16.83 14.64 -36.80
N TYR A 253 -15.67 15.26 -36.58
CA TYR A 253 -14.43 14.55 -36.28
C TYR A 253 -14.55 13.67 -35.02
N TRP A 254 -15.11 14.20 -33.92
CA TRP A 254 -15.31 13.38 -32.71
C TRP A 254 -16.33 12.27 -32.91
N ILE A 255 -17.42 12.52 -33.63
CA ILE A 255 -18.40 11.48 -33.98
C ILE A 255 -17.70 10.34 -34.73
N ALA A 256 -17.00 10.66 -35.82
CA ALA A 256 -16.27 9.70 -36.61
C ALA A 256 -15.19 8.99 -35.78
N GLY A 257 -14.46 9.74 -34.95
CA GLY A 257 -13.37 9.23 -34.12
C GLY A 257 -13.85 8.23 -33.08
N ASN A 258 -14.99 8.50 -32.43
CA ASN A 258 -15.61 7.60 -31.47
C ASN A 258 -16.09 6.32 -32.15
N LEU A 259 -16.83 6.45 -33.25
CA LEU A 259 -17.38 5.30 -33.99
C LEU A 259 -16.28 4.43 -34.60
N LEU A 260 -15.22 5.01 -35.16
CA LEU A 260 -14.07 4.29 -35.73
C LEU A 260 -13.17 3.68 -34.65
N SER A 261 -13.21 4.16 -33.41
CA SER A 261 -12.47 3.55 -32.30
C SER A 261 -13.06 2.19 -31.91
N ILE A 262 -14.35 1.96 -32.13
CA ILE A 262 -15.02 0.68 -31.85
C ILE A 262 -14.41 -0.47 -32.68
N PRO A 263 -14.36 -0.42 -34.04
CA PRO A 263 -13.73 -1.47 -34.83
C PRO A 263 -12.22 -1.56 -34.62
N VAL A 264 -11.53 -0.44 -34.33
CA VAL A 264 -10.10 -0.48 -33.94
C VAL A 264 -9.92 -1.30 -32.67
N LEU A 265 -10.72 -1.06 -31.63
CA LEU A 265 -10.66 -1.82 -30.39
C LEU A 265 -11.08 -3.28 -30.61
N ALA A 266 -12.10 -3.53 -31.44
CA ALA A 266 -12.50 -4.88 -31.81
C ALA A 266 -11.36 -5.64 -32.51
N LEU A 267 -10.63 -4.97 -33.40
CA LEU A 267 -9.46 -5.54 -34.09
C LEU A 267 -8.29 -5.76 -33.13
N CYS A 268 -8.02 -4.82 -32.22
CA CYS A 268 -7.02 -4.99 -31.16
C CYS A 268 -7.32 -6.21 -30.30
N ASN A 269 -8.58 -6.38 -29.86
CA ASN A 269 -9.03 -7.55 -29.10
C ASN A 269 -8.95 -8.85 -29.91
N ARG A 270 -9.13 -8.79 -31.23
CA ARG A 270 -8.99 -9.97 -32.11
C ARG A 270 -7.53 -10.37 -32.28
N ILE A 271 -6.61 -9.41 -32.32
CA ILE A 271 -5.16 -9.68 -32.45
C ILE A 271 -4.55 -10.10 -31.10
N TYR A 272 -5.02 -9.50 -30.00
CA TYR A 272 -4.61 -9.81 -28.62
C TYR A 272 -5.87 -10.07 -27.78
N ASP A 273 -6.31 -11.33 -27.72
CA ASP A 273 -7.50 -11.72 -26.95
C ASP A 273 -7.19 -11.72 -25.44
N PRO A 274 -7.87 -10.89 -24.63
CA PRO A 274 -7.71 -10.91 -23.18
C PRO A 274 -7.96 -12.27 -22.54
N LYS A 275 -8.84 -13.11 -23.11
CA LYS A 275 -9.22 -14.42 -22.53
C LYS A 275 -8.09 -15.45 -22.60
N GLU A 276 -7.21 -15.36 -23.59
CA GLU A 276 -6.07 -16.28 -23.72
C GLU A 276 -4.97 -15.98 -22.69
N HIS A 277 -4.95 -14.77 -22.13
CA HIS A 277 -3.86 -14.27 -21.31
C HIS A 277 -4.24 -14.02 -19.85
N ILE A 278 -5.52 -14.10 -19.50
CA ILE A 278 -6.04 -13.88 -18.16
C ILE A 278 -6.82 -15.14 -17.77
N PRO A 279 -6.21 -16.07 -17.02
CA PRO A 279 -6.97 -17.15 -16.42
C PRO A 279 -8.04 -16.55 -15.48
N ASP A 280 -9.10 -17.30 -15.18
CA ASP A 280 -10.28 -16.89 -14.36
C ASP A 280 -9.96 -16.50 -12.89
N ILE A 281 -8.75 -16.04 -12.58
CA ILE A 281 -8.21 -15.65 -11.27
C ILE A 281 -8.95 -14.45 -10.67
N ALA A 282 -9.76 -13.73 -11.46
CA ALA A 282 -10.39 -12.46 -11.07
C ALA A 282 -11.76 -12.58 -10.37
N ARG A 283 -12.05 -13.69 -9.70
CA ARG A 283 -13.16 -13.73 -8.73
C ARG A 283 -12.67 -14.32 -7.42
N GLU A 284 -11.86 -13.56 -6.71
CA GLU A 284 -11.95 -13.70 -5.27
C GLU A 284 -13.40 -13.46 -4.84
N HIS A 285 -14.01 -14.53 -4.35
CA HIS A 285 -15.29 -14.48 -3.66
C HIS A 285 -15.08 -13.61 -2.42
N LYS A 286 -15.24 -12.29 -2.55
CA LYS A 286 -15.50 -11.44 -1.40
C LYS A 286 -16.78 -11.97 -0.77
N VAL A 287 -16.63 -12.64 0.37
CA VAL A 287 -17.75 -13.14 1.16
C VAL A 287 -18.70 -11.97 1.37
N LYS A 288 -19.90 -12.06 0.78
CA LYS A 288 -20.90 -11.01 0.92
C LYS A 288 -21.46 -11.11 2.34
N LEU A 289 -21.10 -10.14 3.19
CA LEU A 289 -21.66 -10.04 4.53
C LEU A 289 -23.19 -9.98 4.45
N THR A 290 -23.83 -10.87 5.20
CA THR A 290 -25.26 -10.89 5.49
C THR A 290 -25.70 -9.58 6.17
N LYS A 291 -27.00 -9.30 6.19
CA LYS A 291 -27.53 -8.10 6.86
C LYS A 291 -27.16 -8.08 8.35
N GLN A 292 -27.19 -9.24 9.01
CA GLN A 292 -26.83 -9.40 10.41
C GLN A 292 -25.33 -9.09 10.64
N GLU A 293 -24.43 -9.65 9.84
CA GLU A 293 -23.00 -9.38 9.94
C GLU A 293 -22.66 -7.90 9.68
N ARG A 294 -23.39 -7.24 8.77
CA ARG A 294 -23.22 -5.79 8.54
C ARG A 294 -23.63 -4.96 9.76
N VAL A 295 -24.73 -5.32 10.42
CA VAL A 295 -25.17 -4.66 11.66
C VAL A 295 -24.16 -4.92 12.78
N ALA A 296 -23.72 -6.16 12.95
CA ALA A 296 -22.71 -6.52 13.95
C ALA A 296 -21.38 -5.77 13.71
N ALA A 297 -20.91 -5.70 12.47
CA ALA A 297 -19.70 -4.94 12.12
C ALA A 297 -19.84 -3.44 12.41
N ARG A 298 -21.03 -2.86 12.20
CA ARG A 298 -21.31 -1.45 12.55
C ARG A 298 -21.29 -1.24 14.06
N LEU A 299 -21.98 -2.07 14.83
CA LEU A 299 -22.01 -1.98 16.29
C LEU A 299 -20.61 -2.15 16.89
N LEU A 300 -19.84 -3.13 16.40
CA LEU A 300 -18.45 -3.33 16.82
C LEU A 300 -17.59 -2.08 16.54
N LYS A 301 -17.79 -1.42 15.40
CA LYS A 301 -17.09 -0.17 15.06
C LYS A 301 -17.46 0.97 16.01
N GLU A 302 -18.74 1.10 16.37
CA GLU A 302 -19.23 2.09 17.34
C GLU A 302 -18.65 1.82 18.74
N ASN A 303 -18.71 0.58 19.23
CA ASN A 303 -18.15 0.18 20.53
C ASN A 303 -16.64 0.42 20.62
N LYS A 304 -15.88 0.09 19.56
CA LYS A 304 -14.44 0.37 19.47
C LYS A 304 -14.15 1.87 19.59
N ARG A 305 -14.95 2.71 18.93
CA ARG A 305 -14.79 4.18 18.99
C ARG A 305 -15.02 4.71 20.40
N GLU A 306 -16.09 4.29 21.06
CA GLU A 306 -16.43 4.76 22.41
C GLU A 306 -15.38 4.33 23.44
N ARG A 307 -14.98 3.05 23.42
CA ARG A 307 -13.92 2.55 24.31
C ARG A 307 -12.61 3.31 24.09
N GLN A 308 -12.17 3.44 22.85
CA GLN A 308 -10.93 4.16 22.53
C GLN A 308 -10.97 5.60 23.04
N LYS A 309 -12.12 6.29 22.91
CA LYS A 309 -12.27 7.65 23.43
C LYS A 309 -12.14 7.69 24.95
N SER A 310 -12.79 6.76 25.65
CA SER A 310 -12.71 6.65 27.11
C SER A 310 -11.29 6.31 27.59
N ASP A 311 -10.64 5.33 26.97
CA ASP A 311 -9.31 4.86 27.37
C ASP A 311 -8.22 5.89 27.05
N LYS A 312 -8.31 6.62 25.92
CA LYS A 312 -7.41 7.76 25.64
C LYS A 312 -7.51 8.82 26.73
N LYS A 313 -8.73 9.14 27.16
CA LYS A 313 -8.94 10.12 28.23
C LYS A 313 -8.39 9.62 29.57
N ARG A 314 -8.72 8.38 29.97
CA ARG A 314 -8.19 7.76 31.19
C ARG A 314 -6.66 7.72 31.22
N PHE A 315 -6.04 7.44 30.08
CA PHE A 315 -4.59 7.44 29.96
C PHE A 315 -4.02 8.85 30.15
N ALA A 316 -4.60 9.86 29.49
CA ALA A 316 -4.14 11.24 29.60
C ALA A 316 -4.32 11.84 31.01
N ASP A 317 -5.41 11.52 31.69
CA ASP A 317 -5.73 12.06 33.02
C ASP A 317 -4.78 11.57 34.13
N GLN A 318 -4.00 10.52 33.89
CA GLN A 318 -3.03 10.00 34.86
C GLN A 318 -1.66 10.66 34.70
N ASN A 319 -1.17 11.30 35.76
CA ASN A 319 0.15 11.94 35.77
C ASN A 319 1.27 10.98 36.16
N ASN A 320 2.48 11.22 35.62
CA ASN A 320 3.73 10.54 36.01
C ASN A 320 3.68 9.01 35.87
N LYS A 321 3.23 8.52 34.71
CA LYS A 321 3.20 7.09 34.39
C LYS A 321 4.62 6.55 34.34
N GLN A 322 4.90 5.53 35.14
CA GLN A 322 6.26 5.00 35.22
C GLN A 322 6.57 4.06 34.06
N LEU A 323 5.68 3.10 33.80
CA LEU A 323 5.94 2.02 32.86
C LEU A 323 4.74 1.77 31.96
N VAL A 324 4.98 1.83 30.66
CA VAL A 324 3.99 1.47 29.63
C VAL A 324 4.47 0.21 28.93
N PHE A 325 3.60 -0.79 28.82
CA PHE A 325 3.76 -1.89 27.86
C PHE A 325 2.84 -1.65 26.68
N TYR A 326 3.37 -1.67 25.46
CA TYR A 326 2.56 -1.61 24.24
C TYR A 326 2.51 -2.98 23.55
N SER A 327 1.29 -3.45 23.29
CA SER A 327 0.99 -4.69 22.59
C SER A 327 0.11 -4.45 21.36
N GLU A 328 0.44 -5.06 20.22
CA GLU A 328 -0.42 -4.97 19.04
C GLU A 328 -1.72 -5.78 19.18
N SER A 329 -1.66 -6.90 19.89
CA SER A 329 -2.79 -7.82 20.04
C SER A 329 -2.64 -8.80 21.20
N SER A 330 -3.75 -9.48 21.55
CA SER A 330 -3.83 -10.46 22.64
C SER A 330 -2.73 -11.54 22.59
N GLY A 331 -2.35 -11.96 21.37
CA GLY A 331 -1.34 -13.00 21.15
C GLY A 331 0.08 -12.62 21.60
N PHE A 332 0.36 -11.32 21.75
CA PHE A 332 1.69 -10.83 22.13
C PHE A 332 1.88 -10.70 23.65
N TYR A 333 0.81 -10.76 24.44
CA TYR A 333 0.90 -10.71 25.91
C TYR A 333 1.85 -11.77 26.47
N LYS A 334 1.93 -12.96 25.83
CA LYS A 334 2.81 -14.06 26.25
C LYS A 334 4.30 -13.70 26.29
N TYR A 335 4.73 -12.67 25.54
CA TYR A 335 6.13 -12.20 25.56
C TYR A 335 6.39 -11.20 26.70
N PHE A 336 5.33 -10.58 27.24
CA PHE A 336 5.41 -9.63 28.35
C PHE A 336 5.11 -10.28 29.70
N GLU A 337 4.30 -11.34 29.72
CA GLU A 337 3.75 -12.01 30.90
C GLU A 337 4.78 -12.20 32.02
N GLY A 338 5.88 -12.94 31.75
CA GLY A 338 6.88 -13.19 32.79
C GLY A 338 7.63 -11.94 33.27
N PHE A 339 7.82 -10.91 32.42
CA PHE A 339 8.41 -9.65 32.86
C PHE A 339 7.43 -8.84 33.73
N ILE A 340 6.16 -8.81 33.35
CA ILE A 340 5.09 -8.14 34.11
C ILE A 340 4.95 -8.80 35.48
N GLU A 341 4.87 -10.13 35.55
CA GLU A 341 4.79 -10.89 36.80
C GLU A 341 5.99 -10.61 37.70
N TYR A 342 7.21 -10.65 37.16
CA TYR A 342 8.41 -10.32 37.93
C TYR A 342 8.32 -8.91 38.51
N ILE A 343 7.87 -7.92 37.73
CA ILE A 343 7.76 -6.52 38.20
C ILE A 343 6.70 -6.39 39.30
N THR A 344 5.52 -7.00 39.13
CA THR A 344 4.45 -6.93 40.14
C THR A 344 4.80 -7.66 41.42
N ASP A 345 5.59 -8.74 41.34
CA ASP A 345 6.01 -9.51 42.51
C ASP A 345 7.14 -8.84 43.30
N HIS A 346 7.91 -7.95 42.67
CA HIS A 346 9.13 -7.36 43.25
C HIS A 346 9.08 -5.83 43.39
N SER A 347 7.98 -5.17 43.02
CA SER A 347 7.84 -3.72 43.11
C SER A 347 6.40 -3.24 43.25
N ASP A 348 6.24 -1.98 43.65
CA ASP A 348 4.96 -1.25 43.71
C ASP A 348 4.65 -0.48 42.41
N ILE A 349 5.41 -0.72 41.33
CA ILE A 349 5.27 -0.01 40.06
C ILE A 349 3.89 -0.29 39.45
N ILE A 350 3.22 0.77 39.01
CA ILE A 350 1.97 0.67 38.25
C ILE A 350 2.30 0.53 36.76
N ILE A 351 1.77 -0.53 36.16
CA ILE A 351 1.95 -0.89 34.76
C ILE A 351 0.77 -0.37 33.95
N HIS A 352 1.05 0.43 32.92
CA HIS A 352 0.06 0.88 31.96
C HIS A 352 0.15 0.02 30.69
N TYR A 353 -0.74 -0.96 30.56
CA TYR A 353 -0.78 -1.85 29.41
C TYR A 353 -1.71 -1.28 28.32
N VAL A 354 -1.13 -0.95 27.17
CA VAL A 354 -1.82 -0.39 26.01
C VAL A 354 -1.89 -1.44 24.92
N THR A 355 -3.09 -1.70 24.39
CA THR A 355 -3.31 -2.69 23.32
C THR A 355 -4.09 -2.12 22.15
N SER A 356 -3.76 -2.57 20.94
CA SER A 356 -4.53 -2.30 19.72
C SER A 356 -5.60 -3.35 19.41
N ASP A 357 -5.76 -4.36 20.26
CA ASP A 357 -6.82 -5.35 20.17
C ASP A 357 -7.95 -5.06 21.16
N TYR A 358 -9.17 -4.97 20.62
CA TYR A 358 -10.36 -4.64 21.39
C TYR A 358 -10.79 -5.80 22.32
N ASN A 359 -10.45 -7.03 21.92
CA ASN A 359 -10.77 -8.26 22.64
C ASN A 359 -9.52 -8.85 23.32
N ASP A 360 -8.53 -8.02 23.64
CA ASP A 360 -7.32 -8.48 24.30
C ASP A 360 -7.63 -9.10 25.67
N ARG A 361 -7.06 -10.30 25.93
CA ARG A 361 -7.27 -11.03 27.19
C ARG A 361 -6.80 -10.26 28.41
N ILE A 362 -5.91 -9.27 28.24
CA ILE A 362 -5.46 -8.43 29.34
C ILE A 362 -6.63 -7.75 30.08
N PHE A 363 -7.75 -7.50 29.39
CA PHE A 363 -8.90 -6.87 30.02
C PHE A 363 -9.55 -7.71 31.11
N GLU A 364 -9.36 -9.03 31.08
CA GLU A 364 -9.81 -9.99 32.09
C GLU A 364 -8.87 -10.05 33.31
N ASN A 365 -7.63 -9.56 33.19
CA ASN A 365 -6.65 -9.57 34.28
C ASN A 365 -7.13 -8.68 35.45
N THR A 366 -7.13 -9.21 36.68
CA THR A 366 -7.64 -8.53 37.88
C THR A 366 -6.54 -7.92 38.76
N ASN A 367 -5.27 -8.00 38.36
CA ASN A 367 -4.15 -7.44 39.13
C ASN A 367 -4.30 -5.90 39.23
N PRO A 368 -4.38 -5.34 40.46
CA PRO A 368 -4.60 -3.91 40.67
C PRO A 368 -3.43 -3.02 40.24
N GLN A 369 -2.23 -3.59 40.02
CA GLN A 369 -1.07 -2.87 39.50
C GLN A 369 -1.10 -2.70 37.98
N ILE A 370 -2.07 -3.28 37.27
CA ILE A 370 -2.14 -3.23 35.79
C ILE A 370 -3.34 -2.39 35.35
N GLU A 371 -3.04 -1.17 34.90
CA GLU A 371 -3.98 -0.29 34.23
C GLU A 371 -4.03 -0.58 32.73
N LYS A 372 -5.23 -0.62 32.15
CA LYS A 372 -5.47 -1.21 30.81
C LYS A 372 -6.18 -0.24 29.87
N TYR A 373 -5.70 -0.18 28.62
CA TYR A 373 -6.19 0.78 27.62
C TYR A 373 -6.27 0.18 26.22
N PHE A 374 -7.38 0.43 25.52
CA PHE A 374 -7.54 0.11 24.10
C PHE A 374 -7.27 1.33 23.21
N ILE A 375 -6.28 1.23 22.31
CA ILE A 375 -5.92 2.25 21.31
C ILE A 375 -5.91 1.63 19.93
N GLY A 376 -6.93 1.93 19.12
CA GLY A 376 -7.04 1.40 17.77
C GLY A 376 -5.98 1.96 16.80
N PRO A 377 -5.70 1.24 15.69
CA PRO A 377 -4.60 1.57 14.77
C PRO A 377 -4.61 2.98 14.19
N ILE A 378 -5.80 3.56 14.00
CA ILE A 378 -5.96 4.92 13.43
C ILE A 378 -5.46 5.99 14.42
N ALA A 379 -5.67 5.78 15.72
CA ALA A 379 -5.28 6.75 16.75
C ALA A 379 -3.88 6.48 17.32
N LEU A 380 -3.26 5.35 16.97
CA LEU A 380 -2.02 4.88 17.54
C LEU A 380 -0.85 5.84 17.30
N ILE A 381 -0.72 6.40 16.09
CA ILE A 381 0.33 7.37 15.75
C ILE A 381 0.27 8.57 16.71
N GLN A 382 -0.91 9.21 16.81
CA GLN A 382 -1.12 10.36 17.69
C GLN A 382 -0.90 9.98 19.16
N PHE A 383 -1.38 8.80 19.57
CA PHE A 383 -1.22 8.32 20.94
C PHE A 383 0.26 8.17 21.31
N MET A 384 1.08 7.59 20.42
CA MET A 384 2.51 7.41 20.62
C MET A 384 3.27 8.76 20.63
N MET A 385 2.89 9.70 19.75
CA MET A 385 3.47 11.06 19.76
C MET A 385 3.16 11.84 21.04
N LEU A 386 2.03 11.55 21.70
CA LEU A 386 1.63 12.18 22.97
C LEU A 386 1.98 11.32 24.19
N MET A 387 2.85 10.32 24.02
CA MET A 387 3.21 9.39 25.09
C MET A 387 3.87 10.14 26.26
N ASP A 388 3.27 10.03 27.44
CA ASP A 388 3.78 10.58 28.68
C ASP A 388 4.00 9.46 29.70
N ALA A 389 5.19 8.85 29.64
CA ALA A 389 5.64 7.80 30.54
C ALA A 389 7.17 7.80 30.70
N ASP A 390 7.71 7.29 31.82
CA ASP A 390 9.18 7.18 32.04
C ASP A 390 9.84 6.12 31.16
N MET A 391 9.17 4.98 30.98
CA MET A 391 9.65 3.90 30.13
C MET A 391 8.52 3.29 29.32
N VAL A 392 8.80 2.98 28.05
CA VAL A 392 7.89 2.26 27.16
C VAL A 392 8.57 0.99 26.69
N VAL A 393 8.01 -0.15 27.06
CA VAL A 393 8.43 -1.48 26.61
C VAL A 393 7.49 -1.93 25.51
N MET A 394 8.05 -2.36 24.39
CA MET A 394 7.25 -2.87 23.29
C MET A 394 8.03 -3.91 22.51
N THR A 395 7.26 -4.67 21.75
CA THR A 395 7.79 -5.71 20.87
C THR A 395 7.72 -5.34 19.39
N MET A 396 7.00 -4.26 19.09
CA MET A 396 6.96 -3.68 17.76
C MET A 396 8.29 -2.99 17.43
N PRO A 397 8.97 -3.37 16.33
CA PRO A 397 10.17 -2.69 15.87
C PRO A 397 9.82 -1.39 15.11
N ASP A 398 10.78 -0.80 14.41
CA ASP A 398 10.58 0.31 13.47
C ASP A 398 10.07 1.62 14.15
N LEU A 399 10.51 1.87 15.39
CA LEU A 399 10.25 3.12 16.11
C LEU A 399 10.76 4.32 15.29
N GLU A 400 9.98 5.41 15.23
CA GLU A 400 10.18 6.58 14.37
C GLU A 400 10.09 6.35 12.85
N THR A 401 10.04 5.10 12.38
CA THR A 401 10.08 4.82 10.93
C THR A 401 8.69 4.86 10.29
N TYR A 402 7.67 4.26 10.93
CA TYR A 402 6.31 4.15 10.36
C TYR A 402 5.24 4.77 11.27
N HIS A 403 4.39 3.95 11.88
CA HIS A 403 3.22 4.37 12.65
C HIS A 403 3.45 4.39 14.17
N ILE A 404 4.61 3.90 14.64
CA ILE A 404 5.05 4.03 16.02
C ILE A 404 6.06 5.17 16.08
N LYS A 405 5.80 6.16 16.95
CA LYS A 405 6.58 7.38 17.09
C LYS A 405 7.06 7.55 18.53
N ARG A 406 8.23 8.15 18.70
CA ARG A 406 8.68 8.67 19.99
C ARG A 406 7.80 9.84 20.41
N SER A 407 7.78 10.07 21.70
CA SER A 407 7.02 11.16 22.28
C SER A 407 7.55 12.52 21.79
N LEU A 408 6.62 13.39 21.41
CA LEU A 408 6.87 14.80 21.15
C LEU A 408 6.80 15.62 22.42
N VAL A 409 6.04 15.18 23.42
CA VAL A 409 5.79 15.90 24.67
C VAL A 409 6.84 15.61 25.74
N ARG A 410 7.46 14.42 25.69
CA ARG A 410 8.52 13.99 26.61
C ARG A 410 9.71 13.45 25.83
N LYS A 411 10.87 14.09 25.92
CA LYS A 411 12.07 13.67 25.19
C LYS A 411 12.95 12.68 25.96
N ASP A 412 12.72 12.57 27.26
CA ASP A 412 13.44 11.72 28.21
C ASP A 412 12.85 10.30 28.36
N VAL A 413 11.81 9.96 27.60
CA VAL A 413 11.21 8.63 27.62
C VAL A 413 12.21 7.58 27.13
N GLU A 414 12.43 6.54 27.92
CA GLU A 414 13.24 5.40 27.50
C GLU A 414 12.39 4.38 26.75
N TYR A 415 12.73 4.09 25.51
CA TYR A 415 12.08 3.07 24.70
C TYR A 415 12.90 1.78 24.69
N VAL A 416 12.27 0.70 25.16
CA VAL A 416 12.84 -0.63 25.29
C VAL A 416 12.23 -1.57 24.24
N TYR A 417 13.10 -2.20 23.44
CA TYR A 417 12.69 -3.24 22.50
C TYR A 417 12.85 -4.64 23.10
N LEU A 418 11.85 -5.48 22.86
CA LEU A 418 11.77 -6.89 23.25
C LEU A 418 11.37 -7.71 22.02
N ASP A 419 12.12 -8.74 21.64
CA ASP A 419 11.82 -9.52 20.44
C ASP A 419 10.76 -10.62 20.67
N HIS A 420 10.04 -10.99 19.60
CA HIS A 420 9.02 -12.04 19.62
C HIS A 420 9.58 -13.45 19.41
N GLY A 421 10.89 -13.57 19.26
CA GLY A 421 11.59 -14.81 19.01
C GLY A 421 12.98 -14.82 19.64
N MET A 422 13.63 -15.97 19.54
CA MET A 422 15.04 -16.16 19.91
C MET A 422 15.90 -16.17 18.64
N THR A 423 15.64 -15.18 17.78
CA THR A 423 16.08 -15.10 16.38
C THR A 423 17.07 -13.96 16.15
N SER A 424 17.82 -14.01 15.06
CA SER A 424 18.76 -12.95 14.65
C SER A 424 18.04 -11.68 14.21
N PHE A 425 18.38 -10.57 14.85
CA PHE A 425 17.87 -9.24 14.51
C PHE A 425 18.27 -8.83 13.10
N HIS A 426 19.53 -9.03 12.71
CA HIS A 426 20.04 -8.53 11.43
C HIS A 426 19.43 -9.20 10.19
N ILE A 427 18.80 -10.38 10.33
CA ILE A 427 18.09 -11.07 9.24
C ILE A 427 16.58 -10.93 9.39
N MET A 428 16.05 -11.09 10.61
CA MET A 428 14.61 -11.17 10.87
C MET A 428 13.94 -9.81 11.11
N LEU A 429 14.71 -8.76 11.39
CA LEU A 429 14.21 -7.39 11.41
C LEU A 429 14.61 -6.66 10.12
N LYS A 430 13.93 -5.57 9.81
CA LYS A 430 14.29 -4.73 8.66
C LYS A 430 15.55 -3.92 8.98
N LYS A 431 16.19 -3.41 7.93
CA LYS A 431 17.22 -2.37 8.07
C LYS A 431 16.67 -1.20 8.89
N GLY A 432 17.43 -0.79 9.90
CA GLY A 432 17.11 0.36 10.75
C GLY A 432 16.01 0.13 11.80
N ALA A 433 15.48 -1.10 11.91
CA ALA A 433 14.35 -1.43 12.78
C ALA A 433 14.58 -1.09 14.27
N LEU A 434 15.83 -1.08 14.72
CA LEU A 434 16.21 -0.83 16.12
C LEU A 434 16.83 0.55 16.34
N ASP A 435 17.03 1.36 15.29
CA ASP A 435 17.89 2.55 15.32
C ASP A 435 17.41 3.58 16.35
N HIS A 436 16.11 3.70 16.53
CA HIS A 436 15.50 4.70 17.41
C HIS A 436 15.16 4.19 18.81
N PHE A 437 15.52 2.96 19.16
CA PHE A 437 15.40 2.44 20.53
C PHE A 437 16.62 2.82 21.38
N ASP A 438 16.37 3.05 22.67
CA ASP A 438 17.42 3.37 23.66
C ASP A 438 18.02 2.09 24.26
N THR A 439 17.15 1.11 24.51
CA THR A 439 17.48 -0.12 25.22
C THR A 439 16.96 -1.34 24.47
N ILE A 440 17.79 -2.38 24.37
CA ILE A 440 17.44 -3.65 23.72
C ILE A 440 17.57 -4.78 24.75
N PHE A 441 16.51 -5.55 24.93
CA PHE A 441 16.56 -6.80 25.71
C PHE A 441 17.15 -7.91 24.84
N CYS A 442 18.26 -8.46 25.30
CA CYS A 442 19.08 -9.41 24.56
C CYS A 442 18.97 -10.78 25.22
N TYR A 443 18.36 -11.75 24.52
CA TYR A 443 18.12 -13.10 25.03
C TYR A 443 19.37 -13.95 25.08
N GLY A 444 20.37 -13.63 24.27
CA GLY A 444 21.58 -14.42 24.12
C GLY A 444 22.78 -13.58 23.70
N PRO A 445 23.99 -14.19 23.69
CA PRO A 445 25.21 -13.52 23.23
C PRO A 445 25.08 -12.97 21.81
N ASN A 446 24.42 -13.72 20.93
CA ASN A 446 24.23 -13.35 19.54
C ASN A 446 23.50 -12.00 19.36
N HIS A 447 22.44 -11.73 20.15
CA HIS A 447 21.74 -10.43 20.09
C HIS A 447 22.68 -9.27 20.42
N ILE A 448 23.59 -9.46 21.37
CA ILE A 448 24.55 -8.43 21.78
C ILE A 448 25.54 -8.16 20.66
N GLU A 449 26.14 -9.21 20.11
CA GLU A 449 27.12 -9.13 19.02
C GLU A 449 26.51 -8.48 17.78
N GLU A 450 25.30 -8.89 17.39
CA GLU A 450 24.59 -8.33 16.24
C GLU A 450 24.32 -6.83 16.39
N VAL A 451 23.84 -6.39 17.55
CA VAL A 451 23.58 -4.96 17.75
C VAL A 451 24.89 -4.17 17.72
N ARG A 452 25.96 -4.68 18.33
CA ARG A 452 27.27 -3.99 18.33
C ARG A 452 27.90 -3.90 16.94
N GLU A 453 27.85 -4.97 16.14
CA GLU A 453 28.36 -4.91 14.77
C GLU A 453 27.47 -4.04 13.86
N THR A 454 26.15 -4.01 14.09
CA THR A 454 25.24 -3.09 13.39
C THR A 454 25.55 -1.64 13.72
N GLU A 455 25.74 -1.30 15.00
CA GLU A 455 26.11 0.04 15.45
C GLU A 455 27.43 0.50 14.82
N LYS A 456 28.42 -0.38 14.78
CA LYS A 456 29.73 -0.12 14.17
C LYS A 456 29.65 0.06 12.65
N LEU A 457 28.88 -0.78 11.96
CA LEU A 457 28.72 -0.74 10.50
C LEU A 457 28.05 0.57 10.04
N TYR A 458 27.00 1.01 10.75
CA TYR A 458 26.20 2.16 10.36
C TYR A 458 26.52 3.45 11.14
N GLY A 459 27.47 3.41 12.08
CA GLY A 459 27.85 4.57 12.90
C GLY A 459 26.74 5.02 13.85
N LEU A 460 25.96 4.08 14.40
CA LEU A 460 24.82 4.39 15.26
C LEU A 460 25.25 4.66 16.71
N PRO A 461 24.48 5.44 17.49
CA PRO A 461 24.70 5.60 18.91
C PRO A 461 24.62 4.25 19.64
N ALA A 462 25.54 4.04 20.59
CA ALA A 462 25.57 2.83 21.39
C ALA A 462 24.33 2.73 22.28
N LYS A 463 23.58 1.63 22.11
CA LYS A 463 22.37 1.31 22.87
C LYS A 463 22.72 0.63 24.20
N LYS A 464 21.80 0.72 25.15
CA LYS A 464 21.84 -0.08 26.38
C LYS A 464 21.42 -1.51 26.05
N LEU A 465 22.33 -2.46 26.21
CA LEU A 465 22.04 -3.88 25.96
C LEU A 465 21.86 -4.58 27.30
N VAL A 466 20.64 -5.03 27.57
CA VAL A 466 20.29 -5.69 28.82
C VAL A 466 20.26 -7.19 28.57
N LYS A 467 21.08 -7.93 29.33
CA LYS A 467 21.04 -9.39 29.31
C LYS A 467 19.77 -9.86 30.00
N THR A 468 18.91 -10.53 29.26
CA THR A 468 17.69 -11.14 29.78
C THR A 468 17.61 -12.57 29.27
N GLY A 469 16.87 -13.45 29.94
CA GLY A 469 16.44 -14.67 29.28
C GLY A 469 15.17 -14.44 28.47
N PHE A 470 14.49 -15.53 28.10
CA PHE A 470 13.25 -15.50 27.34
C PHE A 470 12.11 -16.12 28.17
N PRO A 471 11.30 -15.33 28.90
CA PRO A 471 10.32 -15.86 29.85
C PRO A 471 9.28 -16.82 29.24
N LEU A 472 8.96 -16.64 27.95
CA LEU A 472 8.08 -17.56 27.25
C LEU A 472 8.68 -18.98 27.19
N LEU A 473 9.99 -19.12 26.97
CA LEU A 473 10.66 -20.43 27.00
C LEU A 473 10.56 -21.05 28.39
N ASP A 474 10.69 -20.27 29.46
CA ASP A 474 10.58 -20.79 30.83
C ASP A 474 9.16 -21.31 31.13
N SER A 475 8.14 -20.54 30.73
CA SER A 475 6.74 -20.99 30.81
C SER A 475 6.50 -22.27 30.01
N MET A 476 7.12 -22.39 28.83
CA MET A 476 7.03 -23.60 28.00
C MET A 476 7.74 -24.79 28.64
N LEU A 477 8.94 -24.60 29.21
CA LEU A 477 9.67 -25.63 29.93
C LEU A 477 8.85 -26.16 31.12
N GLY A 478 8.26 -25.27 31.91
CA GLY A 478 7.40 -25.66 33.03
C GLY A 478 6.16 -26.45 32.59
N LYS A 479 5.53 -26.08 31.46
CA LYS A 479 4.39 -26.84 30.90
C LYS A 479 4.81 -28.23 30.42
N VAL A 480 5.96 -28.35 29.75
CA VAL A 480 6.48 -29.64 29.31
C VAL A 480 6.78 -30.56 30.50
N GLU A 481 7.35 -30.00 31.57
CA GLU A 481 7.59 -30.75 32.81
C GLU A 481 6.29 -31.24 33.46
N GLN A 482 5.25 -30.41 33.49
CA GLN A 482 3.92 -30.78 34.00
C GLN A 482 3.22 -31.86 33.18
N LEU A 483 3.35 -31.82 31.85
CA LEU A 483 2.78 -32.82 30.95
C LEU A 483 3.51 -34.18 31.04
N GLY A 484 4.78 -34.18 31.45
CA GLY A 484 5.60 -35.37 31.53
C GLY A 484 5.96 -35.97 30.17
N VAL A 485 6.36 -37.24 30.16
CA VAL A 485 6.75 -37.93 28.92
C VAL A 485 5.51 -38.27 28.09
N MET A 486 5.28 -37.49 27.04
CA MET A 486 4.21 -37.73 26.07
C MET A 486 4.59 -38.88 25.11
N HIS A 487 3.71 -39.88 25.01
CA HIS A 487 3.82 -41.00 24.08
C HIS A 487 2.62 -40.99 23.11
N ASN A 488 2.76 -40.32 21.97
CA ASN A 488 1.72 -40.38 20.94
C ASN A 488 1.81 -41.70 20.17
N ASN A 489 0.65 -42.32 19.93
CA ASN A 489 0.52 -43.47 19.04
C ASN A 489 -0.75 -43.32 18.18
N PRO A 490 -0.63 -43.05 16.87
CA PRO A 490 0.62 -42.86 16.11
C PRO A 490 1.38 -41.59 16.52
N LYS A 491 2.67 -41.51 16.19
CA LYS A 491 3.45 -40.27 16.42
C LYS A 491 2.87 -39.09 15.64
N VAL A 492 3.04 -37.89 16.17
CA VAL A 492 2.49 -36.66 15.59
C VAL A 492 3.59 -35.79 14.99
N ILE A 493 3.46 -35.45 13.71
CA ILE A 493 4.33 -34.52 12.98
C ILE A 493 3.57 -33.21 12.77
N LEU A 494 4.12 -32.09 13.23
CA LEU A 494 3.54 -30.76 13.06
C LEU A 494 4.27 -30.01 11.93
N ILE A 495 3.60 -29.75 10.82
CA ILE A 495 4.10 -28.85 9.76
C ILE A 495 3.70 -27.42 10.13
N ALA A 496 4.67 -26.59 10.51
CA ALA A 496 4.47 -25.23 11.01
C ALA A 496 5.28 -24.21 10.17
N PRO A 497 4.77 -23.79 9.00
CA PRO A 497 5.46 -22.87 8.10
C PRO A 497 5.55 -21.44 8.64
N SER A 498 6.60 -20.71 8.25
CA SER A 498 6.81 -19.31 8.60
C SER A 498 5.86 -18.35 7.87
N TRP A 499 5.75 -17.13 8.38
CA TRP A 499 5.12 -16.01 7.67
C TRP A 499 6.12 -15.34 6.73
N GLN A 500 6.10 -15.79 5.47
CA GLN A 500 6.85 -15.19 4.37
C GLN A 500 6.20 -15.54 3.02
N LYS A 501 6.67 -14.92 1.95
CA LYS A 501 6.40 -15.38 0.60
C LYS A 501 7.19 -16.67 0.34
N ASP A 502 6.60 -17.61 -0.41
CA ASP A 502 7.26 -18.86 -0.80
C ASP A 502 7.65 -19.73 0.42
N ASN A 503 6.82 -19.71 1.48
CA ASN A 503 6.90 -20.67 2.59
C ASN A 503 6.45 -22.08 2.14
N ILE A 504 6.54 -23.08 3.01
CA ILE A 504 6.15 -24.47 2.65
C ILE A 504 4.75 -24.54 2.01
N LEU A 505 3.76 -23.79 2.50
CA LEU A 505 2.38 -23.84 1.95
C LEU A 505 2.29 -23.36 0.50
N GLU A 506 3.11 -22.37 0.14
CA GLU A 506 3.10 -21.76 -1.19
C GLU A 506 4.12 -22.41 -2.14
N PHE A 507 5.19 -23.00 -1.61
CA PHE A 507 6.35 -23.42 -2.40
C PHE A 507 6.44 -24.92 -2.63
N CYS A 508 6.17 -25.76 -1.62
CA CYS A 508 6.43 -27.21 -1.69
C CYS A 508 5.53 -28.05 -0.77
N LEU A 509 4.27 -27.64 -0.58
CA LEU A 509 3.37 -28.31 0.36
C LEU A 509 3.12 -29.76 -0.02
N ASP A 510 2.86 -30.02 -1.30
CA ASP A 510 2.47 -31.35 -1.77
C ASP A 510 3.68 -32.31 -1.68
N GLU A 511 4.85 -31.84 -2.11
CA GLU A 511 6.13 -32.55 -2.04
C GLU A 511 6.58 -32.80 -0.59
N THR A 512 6.16 -31.95 0.35
CA THR A 512 6.43 -32.15 1.79
C THR A 512 5.43 -33.10 2.42
N LEU A 513 4.13 -32.91 2.14
CA LEU A 513 3.05 -33.57 2.85
C LEU A 513 2.83 -35.00 2.36
N GLN A 514 2.90 -35.26 1.05
CA GLN A 514 2.62 -36.59 0.51
C GLN A 514 3.55 -37.68 1.07
N PRO A 515 4.89 -37.51 1.07
CA PRO A 515 5.78 -38.54 1.62
C PRO A 515 5.54 -38.79 3.11
N LEU A 516 5.20 -37.73 3.86
CA LEU A 516 4.92 -37.86 5.30
C LEU A 516 3.60 -38.60 5.57
N LEU A 517 2.59 -38.47 4.72
CA LEU A 517 1.33 -39.21 4.88
C LEU A 517 1.50 -40.72 4.64
N GLU A 518 2.51 -41.14 3.87
CA GLU A 518 2.79 -42.55 3.58
C GLU A 518 3.49 -43.28 4.74
N THR A 519 3.99 -42.54 5.74
CA THR A 519 4.68 -43.10 6.92
C THR A 519 3.74 -43.73 7.95
N GLY A 520 2.43 -43.45 7.88
CA GLY A 520 1.45 -43.84 8.88
C GLY A 520 1.44 -42.97 10.16
N TYR A 521 2.30 -41.95 10.25
CA TYR A 521 2.24 -40.93 11.30
C TYR A 521 1.02 -40.02 11.13
N LYS A 522 0.58 -39.38 12.22
CA LYS A 522 -0.42 -38.30 12.15
C LYS A 522 0.29 -37.01 11.76
N VAL A 523 -0.12 -36.38 10.66
CA VAL A 523 0.42 -35.10 10.22
C VAL A 523 -0.57 -33.98 10.52
N VAL A 524 -0.10 -32.93 11.18
CA VAL A 524 -0.89 -31.73 11.48
C VAL A 524 -0.26 -30.56 10.73
N VAL A 525 -0.99 -29.95 9.80
CA VAL A 525 -0.56 -28.71 9.13
C VAL A 525 -1.13 -27.53 9.91
N ARG A 526 -0.24 -26.69 10.45
CA ARG A 526 -0.59 -25.51 11.25
C ARG A 526 0.00 -24.25 10.61
N PRO A 527 -0.69 -23.63 9.63
CA PRO A 527 -0.27 -22.41 8.99
C PRO A 527 -0.01 -21.26 9.97
N HIS A 528 0.78 -20.27 9.57
CA HIS A 528 0.89 -19.04 10.37
C HIS A 528 -0.45 -18.26 10.42
N PRO A 529 -0.87 -17.70 11.58
CA PRO A 529 -2.14 -16.98 11.70
C PRO A 529 -2.33 -15.84 10.69
N GLU A 530 -1.27 -15.08 10.41
CA GLU A 530 -1.31 -14.00 9.41
C GLU A 530 -1.55 -14.52 7.98
N PHE A 531 -1.16 -15.76 7.65
CA PHE A 531 -1.47 -16.38 6.36
C PHE A 531 -2.97 -16.62 6.22
N ILE A 532 -3.60 -17.19 7.26
CA ILE A 532 -5.06 -17.44 7.31
C ILE A 532 -5.83 -16.13 7.16
N LYS A 533 -5.43 -15.11 7.93
CA LYS A 533 -6.08 -13.80 7.95
C LYS A 533 -5.97 -13.03 6.63
N ARG A 534 -4.81 -13.10 5.96
CA ARG A 534 -4.54 -12.33 4.73
C ARG A 534 -4.89 -13.09 3.46
N PHE A 535 -4.88 -14.41 3.49
CA PHE A 535 -5.11 -15.28 2.34
C PHE A 535 -6.16 -16.37 2.58
N PRO A 536 -7.39 -16.02 3.02
CA PRO A 536 -8.42 -17.01 3.30
C PRO A 536 -8.79 -17.85 2.06
N GLY A 537 -8.75 -17.28 0.86
CA GLY A 537 -9.01 -18.02 -0.38
C GLY A 537 -7.92 -19.04 -0.73
N LYS A 538 -6.64 -18.71 -0.52
CA LYS A 538 -5.53 -19.68 -0.71
C LYS A 538 -5.64 -20.82 0.30
N MET A 539 -5.97 -20.49 1.55
CA MET A 539 -6.17 -21.50 2.57
C MET A 539 -7.34 -22.43 2.26
N GLN A 540 -8.48 -21.89 1.82
CA GLN A 540 -9.62 -22.71 1.43
C GLN A 540 -9.25 -23.66 0.28
N ALA A 541 -8.50 -23.19 -0.71
CA ALA A 541 -8.02 -24.05 -1.80
C ALA A 541 -7.12 -25.20 -1.32
N ILE A 542 -6.30 -24.98 -0.29
CA ILE A 542 -5.50 -26.04 0.35
C ILE A 542 -6.41 -27.04 1.07
N ILE A 543 -7.40 -26.56 1.83
CA ILE A 543 -8.36 -27.43 2.53
C ILE A 543 -9.15 -28.27 1.54
N ASP A 544 -9.65 -27.66 0.47
CA ASP A 544 -10.41 -28.35 -0.57
C ASP A 544 -9.56 -29.42 -1.27
N ARG A 545 -8.28 -29.11 -1.55
CA ARG A 545 -7.32 -30.05 -2.18
C ARG A 545 -7.11 -31.33 -1.39
N TYR A 546 -7.11 -31.24 -0.05
CA TYR A 546 -6.85 -32.37 0.85
C TYR A 546 -8.10 -32.91 1.54
N SER A 547 -9.29 -32.46 1.13
CA SER A 547 -10.56 -32.74 1.81
C SER A 547 -10.88 -34.22 1.95
N ASP A 548 -10.45 -35.05 1.00
CA ASP A 548 -10.61 -36.50 0.99
C ASP A 548 -9.64 -37.24 1.92
N ARG A 549 -8.55 -36.59 2.34
CA ARG A 549 -7.53 -37.14 3.23
C ARG A 549 -7.62 -36.66 4.67
N LEU A 550 -8.46 -35.65 4.95
CA LEU A 550 -8.69 -35.16 6.31
C LEU A 550 -9.30 -36.26 7.20
N GLY A 551 -8.80 -36.38 8.43
CA GLY A 551 -9.26 -37.39 9.37
C GLY A 551 -8.17 -37.78 10.37
N ASP A 552 -8.08 -39.08 10.69
CA ASP A 552 -7.20 -39.57 11.75
C ASP A 552 -5.71 -39.34 11.47
N HIS A 553 -5.30 -39.28 10.20
CA HIS A 553 -3.89 -39.16 9.78
C HIS A 553 -3.50 -37.77 9.26
N LEU A 554 -4.46 -36.89 8.93
CA LEU A 554 -4.20 -35.53 8.48
C LEU A 554 -5.19 -34.54 9.11
N GLU A 555 -4.63 -33.52 9.75
CA GLU A 555 -5.38 -32.41 10.33
C GLU A 555 -4.83 -31.08 9.81
N ILE A 556 -5.70 -30.13 9.45
CA ILE A 556 -5.31 -28.77 9.11
C ILE A 556 -5.86 -27.81 10.17
N GLN A 557 -4.98 -27.29 11.03
CA GLN A 557 -5.34 -26.40 12.14
C GLN A 557 -5.44 -24.95 11.68
N THR A 558 -6.66 -24.38 11.77
CA THR A 558 -6.92 -22.96 11.47
C THR A 558 -7.29 -22.13 12.71
N ASP A 559 -7.45 -22.78 13.87
CA ASP A 559 -7.59 -22.15 15.18
C ASP A 559 -6.24 -22.17 15.92
N PHE A 560 -5.89 -21.01 16.49
CA PHE A 560 -4.62 -20.77 17.19
C PHE A 560 -4.83 -20.32 18.64
N SER A 561 -6.04 -20.53 19.18
CA SER A 561 -6.37 -20.25 20.58
C SER A 561 -5.49 -21.02 21.58
N SER A 562 -5.01 -22.21 21.20
CA SER A 562 -4.08 -23.04 21.97
C SER A 562 -2.80 -23.36 21.18
N ASN A 563 -1.66 -23.36 21.86
CA ASN A 563 -0.36 -23.80 21.31
C ASN A 563 -0.03 -25.26 21.71
N GLU A 564 -0.98 -26.01 22.25
CA GLU A 564 -0.77 -27.37 22.76
C GLU A 564 -0.10 -28.29 21.75
N THR A 565 -0.59 -28.32 20.51
CA THR A 565 -0.02 -29.14 19.43
C THR A 565 1.47 -28.92 19.23
N VAL A 566 1.98 -27.70 19.49
CA VAL A 566 3.40 -27.38 19.29
C VAL A 566 4.26 -28.25 20.19
N TYR A 567 3.97 -28.31 21.49
CA TYR A 567 4.79 -29.05 22.45
C TYR A 567 4.35 -30.51 22.66
N THR A 568 3.13 -30.88 22.25
CA THR A 568 2.70 -32.30 22.26
C THR A 568 3.13 -33.07 21.02
N ALA A 569 3.49 -32.42 19.91
CA ALA A 569 4.04 -33.06 18.72
C ALA A 569 5.36 -33.81 19.01
N ASP A 570 5.66 -34.85 18.23
CA ASP A 570 6.92 -35.59 18.31
C ASP A 570 8.02 -35.00 17.43
N LEU A 571 7.64 -34.30 16.36
CA LEU A 571 8.53 -33.62 15.43
C LEU A 571 7.84 -32.38 14.87
N VAL A 572 8.57 -31.27 14.79
CA VAL A 572 8.16 -30.08 14.03
C VAL A 572 8.90 -30.05 12.70
N VAL A 573 8.15 -29.91 11.61
CA VAL A 573 8.64 -29.63 10.27
C VAL A 573 8.37 -28.17 9.97
N THR A 574 9.40 -27.40 9.67
CA THR A 574 9.26 -25.97 9.37
C THR A 574 10.25 -25.52 8.30
N ASP A 575 10.15 -24.27 7.87
CA ASP A 575 11.13 -23.60 7.03
C ASP A 575 12.00 -22.65 7.87
N TRP A 576 11.68 -21.36 7.89
CA TRP A 576 12.45 -20.28 8.52
C TRP A 576 11.70 -19.66 9.71
N SER A 577 10.93 -20.49 10.43
CA SER A 577 10.10 -20.06 11.56
C SER A 577 10.83 -20.24 12.88
N SER A 578 10.65 -19.27 13.80
CA SER A 578 11.15 -19.35 15.18
C SER A 578 10.50 -20.47 16.00
N ILE A 579 9.43 -21.09 15.47
CA ILE A 579 8.69 -22.17 16.13
C ILE A 579 9.56 -23.41 16.37
N ALA A 580 10.59 -23.64 15.57
CA ALA A 580 11.52 -24.75 15.78
C ALA A 580 12.37 -24.52 17.04
N GLN A 581 12.84 -23.30 17.28
CA GLN A 581 13.54 -22.96 18.52
C GLN A 581 12.59 -23.11 19.70
N GLU A 582 11.38 -22.55 19.64
CA GLU A 582 10.35 -22.72 20.69
C GLU A 582 10.11 -24.21 21.01
N PHE A 583 9.90 -25.04 19.99
CA PHE A 583 9.67 -26.47 20.13
C PHE A 583 10.89 -27.22 20.67
N SER A 584 12.03 -27.13 19.98
CA SER A 584 13.22 -27.91 20.33
C SER A 584 13.78 -27.48 21.67
N TYR A 585 13.81 -26.18 21.98
CA TYR A 585 14.34 -25.70 23.25
C TYR A 585 13.49 -26.13 24.44
N ALA A 586 12.16 -26.13 24.31
CA ALA A 586 11.25 -26.54 25.38
C ALA A 586 11.17 -28.08 25.52
N THR A 587 11.00 -28.80 24.42
CA THR A 587 10.73 -30.25 24.44
C THR A 587 11.97 -31.12 24.39
N LYS A 588 13.13 -30.52 24.05
CA LYS A 588 14.40 -31.22 23.76
C LYS A 588 14.29 -32.25 22.62
N LYS A 589 13.27 -32.11 21.76
CA LYS A 589 13.09 -32.94 20.55
C LYS A 589 13.70 -32.23 19.33
N PRO A 590 14.26 -32.96 18.36
CA PRO A 590 14.79 -32.34 17.15
C PRO A 590 13.69 -31.77 16.26
N SER A 591 14.04 -30.78 15.45
CA SER A 591 13.18 -30.25 14.38
C SER A 591 13.67 -30.69 12.99
N LEU A 592 12.79 -30.64 11.99
CA LEU A 592 13.11 -30.85 10.59
C LEU A 592 12.89 -29.54 9.83
N PHE A 593 13.88 -29.13 9.04
CA PHE A 593 13.91 -27.85 8.36
C PHE A 593 13.88 -28.05 6.85
N ILE A 594 13.01 -27.34 6.15
CA ILE A 594 12.95 -27.34 4.68
C ILE A 594 13.56 -26.05 4.15
N ASN A 595 14.50 -26.17 3.21
CA ASN A 595 15.20 -25.05 2.59
C ASN A 595 14.36 -24.40 1.47
N THR A 596 13.21 -23.84 1.84
CA THR A 596 12.48 -22.90 0.97
C THR A 596 13.30 -21.61 0.78
N PRO A 597 12.93 -20.72 -0.17
CA PRO A 597 13.56 -19.40 -0.26
C PRO A 597 13.67 -18.71 1.11
N MET A 598 14.86 -18.19 1.41
CA MET A 598 15.21 -17.73 2.75
C MET A 598 14.35 -16.54 3.20
N LYS A 599 13.91 -16.56 4.45
CA LYS A 599 13.30 -15.40 5.10
C LYS A 599 14.33 -14.31 5.30
N ILE A 600 14.27 -13.25 4.50
CA ILE A 600 15.17 -12.11 4.61
C ILE A 600 14.32 -10.86 4.77
N MET A 601 14.36 -10.25 5.95
CA MET A 601 13.67 -8.98 6.23
C MET A 601 14.58 -7.78 6.03
N ASN A 602 15.91 -7.97 6.16
CA ASN A 602 16.93 -6.98 5.87
C ASN A 602 17.74 -7.38 4.62
N PRO A 603 17.58 -6.70 3.48
CA PRO A 603 18.37 -6.98 2.28
C PRO A 603 19.88 -6.77 2.43
N GLU A 604 20.33 -6.07 3.48
CA GLU A 604 21.75 -5.79 3.77
C GLU A 604 22.27 -6.62 4.93
N TYR A 605 21.63 -7.76 5.25
CA TYR A 605 22.04 -8.62 6.37
C TYR A 605 23.48 -9.12 6.22
N ASP A 606 23.94 -9.35 4.99
CA ASP A 606 25.26 -9.87 4.62
C ASP A 606 26.40 -8.87 4.87
N LYS A 607 26.09 -7.59 5.09
CA LYS A 607 27.09 -6.58 5.49
C LYS A 607 27.51 -6.70 6.95
N ILE A 608 26.69 -7.33 7.79
CA ILE A 608 27.02 -7.59 9.20
C ILE A 608 27.81 -8.90 9.24
N PRO A 609 29.05 -8.93 9.77
CA PRO A 609 29.97 -10.06 9.63
C PRO A 609 29.65 -11.20 10.62
N LEU A 610 28.37 -11.57 10.74
CA LEU A 610 27.87 -12.61 11.63
C LEU A 610 26.97 -13.56 10.83
N VAL A 611 26.93 -14.83 11.25
CA VAL A 611 26.01 -15.82 10.68
C VAL A 611 24.78 -15.88 11.56
N GLY A 612 23.61 -15.57 11.00
CA GLY A 612 22.37 -15.59 11.77
C GLY A 612 22.00 -16.97 12.32
N LEU A 613 21.29 -16.96 13.45
CA LEU A 613 20.86 -18.15 14.18
C LEU A 613 19.96 -19.06 13.35
N GLU A 614 19.20 -18.51 12.41
CA GLU A 614 18.33 -19.29 11.53
C GLU A 614 19.10 -20.04 10.46
N ILE A 615 20.39 -19.73 10.29
CA ILE A 615 21.29 -20.48 9.43
C ILE A 615 22.10 -21.44 10.29
N SER A 616 22.74 -20.95 11.36
CA SER A 616 23.69 -21.72 12.16
C SER A 616 23.04 -22.81 13.01
N LEU A 617 21.83 -22.59 13.54
CA LEU A 617 21.23 -23.53 14.49
C LEU A 617 20.48 -24.71 13.86
N ARG A 618 20.08 -24.63 12.57
CA ARG A 618 19.14 -25.62 11.99
C ARG A 618 19.65 -27.05 12.09
N ASN A 619 20.95 -27.26 11.87
CA ASN A 619 21.58 -28.58 11.95
C ASN A 619 22.11 -28.93 13.35
N GLU A 620 22.11 -27.97 14.29
CA GLU A 620 22.42 -28.21 15.71
C GLU A 620 21.17 -28.74 16.43
N ILE A 621 19.98 -28.18 16.14
CA ILE A 621 18.73 -28.61 16.79
C ILE A 621 17.88 -29.54 15.92
N GLY A 622 18.41 -30.00 14.79
CA GLY A 622 17.62 -30.71 13.80
C GLY A 622 18.39 -31.15 12.57
N VAL A 623 17.67 -31.25 11.45
CA VAL A 623 18.21 -31.55 10.12
C VAL A 623 17.57 -30.63 9.10
N SER A 624 18.36 -30.08 8.18
CA SER A 624 17.89 -29.31 7.03
C SER A 624 17.85 -30.15 5.75
N VAL A 625 16.80 -30.01 4.97
CA VAL A 625 16.55 -30.75 3.74
C VAL A 625 16.27 -29.78 2.61
N ASP A 626 16.97 -29.98 1.49
CA ASP A 626 16.74 -29.22 0.27
C ASP A 626 15.45 -29.66 -0.42
N VAL A 627 14.80 -28.74 -1.12
CA VAL A 627 13.50 -28.97 -1.76
C VAL A 627 13.53 -30.02 -2.88
N ASP A 628 14.70 -30.30 -3.45
CA ASP A 628 14.92 -31.36 -4.43
C ASP A 628 15.07 -32.76 -3.81
N LYS A 629 15.09 -32.86 -2.46
CA LYS A 629 15.27 -34.11 -1.71
C LYS A 629 14.08 -34.46 -0.82
N LEU A 630 12.92 -33.86 -1.03
CA LEU A 630 11.74 -34.09 -0.17
C LEU A 630 11.20 -35.53 -0.23
N ASP A 631 11.50 -36.29 -1.28
CA ASP A 631 11.19 -37.73 -1.34
C ASP A 631 11.90 -38.55 -0.25
N SER A 632 13.00 -38.03 0.32
CA SER A 632 13.75 -38.69 1.39
C SER A 632 13.20 -38.44 2.80
N LEU A 633 12.16 -37.60 2.94
CA LEU A 633 11.58 -37.23 4.24
C LEU A 633 11.22 -38.43 5.13
N PRO A 634 10.60 -39.52 4.64
CA PRO A 634 10.26 -40.68 5.49
C PRO A 634 11.45 -41.24 6.26
N GLY A 635 12.57 -41.48 5.57
CA GLY A 635 13.79 -42.03 6.18
C GLY A 635 14.45 -41.06 7.17
N ILE A 636 14.43 -39.76 6.85
CA ILE A 636 14.98 -38.72 7.74
C ILE A 636 14.15 -38.61 9.02
N VAL A 637 12.81 -38.63 8.92
CA VAL A 637 11.91 -38.58 10.07
C VAL A 637 12.12 -39.79 10.99
N ASP A 638 12.23 -40.99 10.43
CA ASP A 638 12.49 -42.20 11.21
C ASP A 638 13.85 -42.13 11.93
N GLU A 639 14.87 -41.59 11.26
CA GLU A 639 16.18 -41.37 11.86
C GLU A 639 16.13 -40.35 13.01
N LEU A 640 15.45 -39.22 12.82
CA LEU A 640 15.26 -38.18 13.85
C LEU A 640 14.56 -38.75 15.08
N PHE A 641 13.53 -39.58 14.89
CA PHE A 641 12.87 -40.26 16.00
C PHE A 641 13.79 -41.25 16.72
N ARG A 642 14.61 -42.00 16.00
CA ARG A 642 15.58 -42.95 16.58
C ARG A 642 16.69 -42.25 17.35
N LYS A 643 17.09 -41.04 16.93
CA LYS A 643 18.15 -40.23 17.54
C LYS A 643 17.65 -39.24 18.59
N ARG A 644 16.38 -39.31 19.01
CA ARG A 644 15.77 -38.33 19.92
C ARG A 644 16.56 -38.10 21.21
N ASP A 645 17.07 -39.16 21.85
CA ASP A 645 17.85 -39.04 23.09
C ASP A 645 19.21 -38.36 22.87
N HIS A 646 19.83 -38.60 21.71
CA HIS A 646 21.07 -37.92 21.33
C HIS A 646 20.85 -36.42 21.16
N TYR A 647 19.77 -36.03 20.48
CA TYR A 647 19.39 -34.63 20.31
C TYR A 647 19.03 -33.96 21.63
N ALA A 648 18.38 -34.66 22.57
CA ALA A 648 17.96 -34.06 23.83
C ALA A 648 19.13 -33.44 24.61
N GLY A 649 20.24 -34.18 24.75
CA GLY A 649 21.44 -33.68 25.43
C GLY A 649 22.19 -32.60 24.65
N HIS A 650 22.18 -32.65 23.32
CA HIS A 650 22.80 -31.62 22.49
C HIS A 650 22.01 -30.32 22.48
N ILE A 651 20.69 -30.39 22.28
CA ILE A 651 19.79 -29.22 22.32
C ILE A 651 19.83 -28.54 23.69
N ALA A 652 19.94 -29.30 24.79
CA ALA A 652 20.12 -28.70 26.11
C ALA A 652 21.37 -27.83 26.20
N ARG A 653 22.50 -28.24 25.59
CA ARG A 653 23.72 -27.42 25.50
C ARG A 653 23.53 -26.22 24.59
N VAL A 654 22.94 -26.40 23.41
CA VAL A 654 22.63 -25.29 22.49
C VAL A 654 21.81 -24.21 23.20
N VAL A 655 20.80 -24.58 23.99
CA VAL A 655 20.01 -23.64 24.79
C VAL A 655 20.86 -22.89 25.81
N GLN A 656 21.73 -23.58 26.54
CA GLN A 656 22.63 -22.94 27.53
C GLN A 656 23.62 -21.97 26.88
N ASP A 657 24.11 -22.29 25.69
CA ASP A 657 25.08 -21.48 24.96
C ASP A 657 24.45 -20.23 24.32
N ASN A 658 23.15 -20.32 23.97
CA ASN A 658 22.48 -19.28 23.19
C ASN A 658 21.47 -18.44 23.99
N ILE A 659 21.02 -18.88 25.18
CA ILE A 659 20.01 -18.17 25.97
C ILE A 659 20.53 -17.90 27.38
N PHE A 660 20.46 -16.65 27.83
CA PHE A 660 20.79 -16.26 29.19
C PHE A 660 19.70 -16.66 30.18
N ASP A 661 20.08 -16.89 31.43
CA ASP A 661 19.18 -17.06 32.58
C ASP A 661 18.00 -18.03 32.36
N VAL A 662 18.20 -19.13 31.63
CA VAL A 662 17.15 -20.15 31.39
C VAL A 662 16.59 -20.67 32.72
N GLY A 663 15.27 -20.66 32.85
CA GLY A 663 14.53 -20.94 34.09
C GLY A 663 14.29 -19.71 34.98
N ASN A 664 14.90 -18.56 34.66
CA ASN A 664 14.70 -17.29 35.34
C ASN A 664 14.82 -16.09 34.38
N GLY A 665 14.28 -16.25 33.16
CA GLY A 665 14.54 -15.36 32.05
C GLY A 665 13.97 -13.95 32.21
N ALA A 666 12.99 -13.78 33.10
CA ALA A 666 12.43 -12.47 33.43
C ALA A 666 13.36 -11.62 34.31
N ARG A 667 14.26 -12.25 35.08
CA ARG A 667 15.06 -11.57 36.12
C ARG A 667 15.83 -10.38 35.58
N GLY A 668 16.67 -10.59 34.57
CA GLY A 668 17.55 -9.53 34.06
C GLY A 668 16.78 -8.30 33.55
N GLY A 669 15.67 -8.51 32.85
CA GLY A 669 14.82 -7.44 32.34
C GLY A 669 14.00 -6.76 33.45
N GLY A 670 13.43 -7.54 34.35
CA GLY A 670 12.65 -7.04 35.48
C GLY A 670 13.50 -6.24 36.47
N GLU A 671 14.69 -6.73 36.84
CA GLU A 671 15.65 -6.01 37.68
C GLU A 671 16.09 -4.69 37.03
N TYR A 672 16.36 -4.71 35.72
CA TYR A 672 16.72 -3.50 34.98
C TYR A 672 15.60 -2.45 35.04
N ILE A 673 14.35 -2.85 34.77
CA ILE A 673 13.19 -1.95 34.78
C ILE A 673 13.00 -1.35 36.18
N ILE A 674 12.94 -2.20 37.22
CA ILE A 674 12.72 -1.77 38.60
C ILE A 674 13.83 -0.82 39.04
N LYS A 675 15.09 -1.17 38.80
CA LYS A 675 16.25 -0.34 39.16
C LYS A 675 16.20 1.02 38.46
N THR A 676 15.96 1.02 37.16
CA THR A 676 15.96 2.25 36.35
C THR A 676 14.84 3.19 36.77
N LEU A 677 13.61 2.67 36.93
CA LEU A 677 12.46 3.48 37.36
C LEU A 677 12.58 3.96 38.81
N THR A 678 13.18 3.15 39.69
CA THR A 678 13.47 3.58 41.07
C THR A 678 14.48 4.74 41.09
N GLN A 679 15.52 4.68 40.25
CA GLN A 679 16.49 5.76 40.11
C GLN A 679 15.86 7.03 39.57
N ILE A 680 15.00 6.93 38.56
CA ILE A 680 14.24 8.08 38.02
C ILE A 680 13.37 8.71 39.11
N LYS A 681 12.65 7.89 39.90
CA LYS A 681 11.83 8.36 41.03
C LYS A 681 12.67 9.09 42.09
N GLN A 682 13.86 8.58 42.42
CA GLN A 682 14.77 9.20 43.38
C GLN A 682 15.31 10.55 42.89
N HIS A 683 15.67 10.67 41.60
CA HIS A 683 16.14 11.94 41.02
C HIS A 683 15.02 12.98 40.90
N LYS A 684 13.76 12.55 40.82
CA LYS A 684 12.57 13.43 40.81
C LYS A 684 12.14 13.90 42.21
N GLN A 685 12.62 13.29 43.31
CA GLN A 685 12.33 13.76 44.67
C GLN A 685 13.32 14.86 45.09
N PRO A 686 12.85 16.03 45.57
CA PRO A 686 13.74 17.07 46.04
C PRO A 686 14.46 16.62 47.31
N VAL A 687 15.79 16.72 47.32
CA VAL A 687 16.62 16.54 48.52
C VAL A 687 16.19 17.60 49.55
N GLY A 688 15.82 17.15 50.75
CA GLY A 688 15.30 18.01 51.81
C GLY A 688 16.29 19.03 52.37
N ASP A 689 15.73 20.22 52.64
CA ASP A 689 16.11 21.30 53.57
C ASP A 689 17.54 21.90 53.56
N GLU A 690 17.67 23.12 53.00
CA GLU A 690 17.75 24.35 53.80
C GLU A 690 17.59 25.62 52.92
N GLN A 691 16.60 26.45 53.26
CA GLN A 691 16.45 27.88 52.99
C GLN A 691 16.86 28.43 51.60
N THR A 692 15.91 28.46 50.66
CA THR A 692 15.61 29.71 49.93
C THR A 692 14.19 29.67 49.36
N THR A 693 13.28 30.32 50.07
CA THR A 693 11.92 30.61 49.61
C THR A 693 11.99 31.62 48.48
N THR A 694 11.87 31.20 47.22
CA THR A 694 11.36 32.08 46.16
C THR A 694 10.67 31.29 45.05
N ALA A 695 9.34 31.32 45.10
CA ALA A 695 8.38 31.23 44.01
C ALA A 695 8.69 30.27 42.84
N ILE A 696 8.32 28.99 42.99
CA ILE A 696 7.83 28.18 41.87
C ILE A 696 6.60 27.42 42.36
N SER A 697 5.45 28.10 42.34
CA SER A 697 4.14 27.47 42.52
C SER A 697 3.48 27.24 41.16
N ASN A 698 3.03 26.00 40.96
CA ASN A 698 1.99 25.59 40.01
C ASN A 698 2.27 25.85 38.52
N GLN A 699 2.95 24.91 37.87
CA GLN A 699 2.57 24.50 36.53
C GLN A 699 1.83 23.17 36.64
N THR A 700 0.50 23.28 36.67
CA THR A 700 -0.42 22.23 36.30
C THR A 700 -0.05 21.73 34.90
N ASN A 701 0.34 20.46 34.77
CA ASN A 701 0.36 19.73 33.49
C ASN A 701 -1.07 19.67 32.95
N ASP A 702 -1.50 20.75 32.31
CA ASP A 702 -2.75 20.80 31.58
C ASP A 702 -2.44 20.39 30.14
N HIS A 703 -3.33 19.60 29.54
CA HIS A 703 -3.22 19.13 28.16
C HIS A 703 -2.99 20.28 27.16
N SER A 704 -3.35 21.51 27.58
CA SER A 704 -3.11 22.80 26.93
C SER A 704 -1.62 23.17 26.78
N ASP A 705 -0.74 22.84 27.73
CA ASP A 705 0.70 23.17 27.63
C ASP A 705 1.44 22.23 26.66
N ALA A 706 1.03 20.97 26.57
CA ALA A 706 1.51 20.03 25.55
C ALA A 706 1.07 20.44 24.13
N LEU A 707 -0.18 20.91 24.00
CA LEU A 707 -0.70 21.50 22.76
C LEU A 707 0.02 22.80 22.41
N ARG A 708 0.31 23.66 23.41
CA ARG A 708 1.09 24.89 23.22
C ARG A 708 2.52 24.60 22.79
N THR A 709 3.14 23.53 23.29
CA THR A 709 4.48 23.09 22.87
C THR A 709 4.47 22.60 21.42
N ILE A 710 3.41 21.90 20.99
CA ILE A 710 3.21 21.49 19.59
C ILE A 710 2.96 22.72 18.70
N GLU A 711 2.19 23.70 19.17
CA GLU A 711 1.97 24.99 18.49
C GLU A 711 3.25 25.83 18.38
N GLU A 712 4.05 25.92 19.44
CA GLU A 712 5.32 26.64 19.48
C GLU A 712 6.35 25.98 18.54
N GLN A 713 6.39 24.64 18.49
CA GLN A 713 7.22 23.91 17.53
C GLN A 713 6.72 24.10 16.09
N LEU A 714 5.41 24.01 15.83
CA LEU A 714 4.83 24.29 14.52
C LEU A 714 5.07 25.74 14.07
N HIS A 715 4.99 26.73 14.98
CA HIS A 715 5.30 28.14 14.69
C HIS A 715 6.78 28.38 14.37
N THR A 716 7.67 27.71 15.09
CA THR A 716 9.12 27.79 14.85
C THR A 716 9.50 27.18 13.49
N ILE A 717 8.79 26.11 13.12
CA ILE A 717 8.99 25.34 11.89
C ILE A 717 8.36 26.02 10.65
N LEU A 718 7.19 26.65 10.80
CA LEU A 718 6.41 27.21 9.68
C LEU A 718 6.71 28.68 9.36
N GLY A 719 7.64 29.31 10.08
CA GLY A 719 8.14 30.63 9.73
C GLY A 719 7.07 31.72 9.74
N ASN A 720 6.72 32.20 10.94
CA ASN A 720 6.08 33.50 11.20
C ASN A 720 4.78 33.85 10.44
N GLU A 721 4.06 32.90 9.85
CA GLU A 721 2.65 33.09 9.55
C GLU A 721 1.80 32.55 10.71
N GLN A 722 0.95 33.41 11.28
CA GLN A 722 0.00 33.07 12.33
C GLN A 722 -0.98 32.01 11.82
N LEU A 723 -0.69 30.74 12.07
CA LEU A 723 -1.73 29.70 12.04
C LEU A 723 -2.67 29.94 13.23
N ASP A 724 -3.95 30.13 12.93
CA ASP A 724 -4.99 30.30 13.93
C ASP A 724 -5.06 29.05 14.82
N HIS A 725 -4.90 29.24 16.14
CA HIS A 725 -5.04 28.21 17.18
C HIS A 725 -6.33 27.39 17.00
N LYS A 726 -7.37 27.99 16.43
CA LYS A 726 -8.61 27.30 16.09
C LYS A 726 -8.44 26.31 14.93
N VAL A 727 -7.61 26.60 13.93
CA VAL A 727 -7.34 25.71 12.79
C VAL A 727 -6.55 24.48 13.21
N VAL A 728 -5.55 24.63 14.09
CA VAL A 728 -4.78 23.50 14.63
C VAL A 728 -5.66 22.62 15.52
N GLN A 729 -6.46 23.22 16.40
CA GLN A 729 -7.46 22.51 17.20
C GLN A 729 -8.53 21.84 16.33
N ASP A 730 -9.04 22.51 15.30
CA ASP A 730 -10.05 21.96 14.40
C ASP A 730 -9.47 20.81 13.57
N VAL A 731 -8.21 20.90 13.14
CA VAL A 731 -7.51 19.78 12.49
C VAL A 731 -7.27 18.64 13.47
N LEU A 732 -6.92 18.88 14.73
CA LEU A 732 -6.73 17.84 15.74
C LEU A 732 -8.05 17.20 16.21
N ASN A 733 -9.15 17.96 16.20
CA ASN A 733 -10.46 17.56 16.71
C ASN A 733 -11.51 17.20 15.64
N SER A 734 -11.24 17.46 14.35
CA SER A 734 -12.19 17.17 13.25
C SER A 734 -12.48 15.67 13.09
N ASP A 735 -13.76 15.35 12.90
CA ASP A 735 -14.21 14.02 12.50
C ASP A 735 -13.84 13.77 11.02
N VAL A 736 -13.43 12.54 10.69
CA VAL A 736 -12.82 12.09 9.40
C VAL A 736 -13.75 12.23 8.17
N ARG A 737 -14.93 12.83 8.29
CA ARG A 737 -15.95 12.79 7.21
C ARG A 737 -15.72 13.77 6.07
N ASP A 738 -14.91 14.81 6.25
CA ASP A 738 -14.86 15.96 5.32
C ASP A 738 -13.55 16.10 4.53
N TYR A 739 -12.79 15.01 4.33
CA TYR A 739 -11.49 15.08 3.67
C TYR A 739 -11.40 14.30 2.36
N ASP A 740 -10.55 14.81 1.47
CA ASP A 740 -10.27 14.35 0.11
C ASP A 740 -10.24 12.82 -0.03
N THR A 741 -10.99 12.30 -0.99
CA THR A 741 -11.14 10.87 -1.31
C THR A 741 -9.84 10.13 -1.63
N SER A 742 -8.71 10.83 -1.76
CA SER A 742 -7.38 10.25 -1.94
C SER A 742 -6.63 9.93 -0.63
N ILE A 743 -7.04 10.51 0.51
CA ILE A 743 -6.39 10.32 1.83
C ILE A 743 -7.31 9.50 2.74
N THR A 744 -6.87 8.30 3.09
CA THR A 744 -7.72 7.32 3.78
C THR A 744 -7.82 7.49 5.29
N THR A 745 -6.90 8.23 5.93
CA THR A 745 -6.91 8.48 7.39
C THR A 745 -6.34 9.84 7.79
N LYS A 746 -6.79 10.35 8.94
CA LYS A 746 -6.29 11.58 9.57
C LYS A 746 -4.79 11.54 9.90
N GLY A 747 -4.25 10.36 10.21
CA GLY A 747 -2.82 10.15 10.45
C GLY A 747 -1.98 10.28 9.19
N GLU A 748 -2.48 9.82 8.03
CA GLU A 748 -1.80 9.97 6.74
C GLU A 748 -1.68 11.44 6.33
N TYR A 749 -2.70 12.26 6.62
CA TYR A 749 -2.67 13.71 6.39
C TYR A 749 -1.60 14.40 7.25
N VAL A 750 -1.56 14.11 8.55
CA VAL A 750 -0.52 14.65 9.45
C VAL A 750 0.88 14.22 8.99
N LEU A 751 1.05 12.97 8.54
CA LEU A 751 2.31 12.48 7.99
C LEU A 751 2.72 13.20 6.70
N GLN A 752 1.76 13.54 5.84
CA GLN A 752 2.02 14.29 4.62
C GLN A 752 2.48 15.72 4.94
N VAL A 753 1.77 16.41 5.84
CA VAL A 753 2.15 17.76 6.30
C VAL A 753 3.54 17.75 6.93
N LEU A 754 3.84 16.77 7.78
CA LEU A 754 5.17 16.62 8.38
C LEU A 754 6.27 16.36 7.33
N LYS A 755 5.99 15.57 6.29
CA LYS A 755 6.95 15.32 5.18
C LYS A 755 7.19 16.55 4.32
N GLU A 756 6.14 17.33 4.04
CA GLU A 756 6.26 18.58 3.27
C GLU A 756 7.09 19.61 4.05
N ILE A 757 6.93 19.63 5.38
CA ILE A 757 7.72 20.43 6.31
C ILE A 757 9.19 19.97 6.35
N GLU A 758 9.42 18.66 6.50
CA GLU A 758 10.77 18.08 6.57
C GLU A 758 11.53 18.29 5.25
N ALA A 759 10.84 18.17 4.11
CA ALA A 759 11.40 18.51 2.79
C ALA A 759 11.73 20.01 2.64
N ALA A 760 10.89 20.90 3.20
CA ALA A 760 11.17 22.34 3.21
C ALA A 760 12.37 22.68 4.12
N GLU A 761 12.56 21.94 5.22
CA GLU A 761 13.69 22.11 6.13
C GLU A 761 15.00 21.57 5.54
N GLN A 762 14.96 20.42 4.85
CA GLN A 762 16.10 19.89 4.09
C GLN A 762 16.52 20.85 2.96
N ALA A 763 15.56 21.42 2.25
CA ALA A 763 15.82 22.44 1.23
C ALA A 763 16.40 23.74 1.81
N ARG A 764 16.08 24.07 3.07
CA ARG A 764 16.53 25.29 3.76
C ARG A 764 17.88 25.12 4.47
N THR A 765 18.23 23.91 4.89
CA THR A 765 19.47 23.61 5.64
C THR A 765 20.61 23.08 4.76
N GLY A 766 20.34 22.77 3.49
CA GLY A 766 21.37 22.36 2.52
C GLY A 766 22.05 21.04 2.85
N LYS A 767 21.46 20.20 3.72
CA LYS A 767 21.94 18.86 4.02
C LYS A 767 21.11 17.84 3.25
N GLU A 768 21.66 17.35 2.14
CA GLU A 768 21.24 16.08 1.56
C GLU A 768 21.84 14.94 2.40
N SER A 769 20.99 14.11 3.01
CA SER A 769 21.33 12.73 3.40
C SER A 769 20.11 11.84 3.31
#